data_AF-A0A8C3KSS5-F1
#
_entry.id   AF-A0A8C3KSS5-F1
#
_cell.length_a   1.000
_cell.length_b   1.000
_cell.length_c   1.000
_cell.angle_alpha   90.00
_cell.angle_beta   90.00
_cell.angle_gamma   90.00
#
_symmetry.space_group_name_H-M   'P 1'
#
loop_
_entity.id
_entity.type
_entity.pdbx_description
1 polymer ?
#
loop_
_entity_poly.entity_id
_entity_poly.type
_entity_poly.pdbx_seq_one_letter_code
_entity_poly.pdbx_strand_id
1 'polypeptide(L)'
;MSIVLAHLSSVYIIKIAYMKMYICNIAYTRDTYYICILHKHNNKNKYNKRNLLTKPENSNEFRSFWKAIGLYSYKVQSTITSRLANTMIQAKMVNNAKRPQHIVFDVQVPKGAFIDNFTMDVNGITFTSSIREKSEARRMYSQAKAKGKAAGIVRSNALDMENFKTEVNVPPGTRIQFELHYQEMIRRKLSSYEHVISLKPGRLAKHMEVDVRIIEPQGIRYVHVPNSLGDHFNGITTISKGEKKAHISFKPTMAQQRKCPTCSSTAVDGNFVVQYDVNRESTGGELEIFNGYFIHFFAPENLDPLPKNILFVIDVSGSMWGLKMKQTIEAMKAILSELRAADQFSLIDFNHNVRCWRDNLVSATPAQVEDAKKYIQTIHPNGGTNINEALLRATFILNEAQNLGMLDPNSVSMIVLVSDGDPTVGELKLTTIQKNVKQSIKDEFSLFCLGIGFDVDYDFLQRIATDNRGMAQRIFGNQETSAQMKRFYNQVSTPLLKKIQFNYPQESVSDVTQSSFHNYFGGSEIVVAGKVDTANLQHLESVVTATAANAELVMETLRDVEELDGFMKKDKYADPEFTRKLWAYLTVNQMLAERNTAPTAALKRNITKSILQMSLDHHIVTPFTSMLIENSEKDEIMLADQPKDPRRGCCSGQCLSGSIPFGRNPQRPSSPTPHIDNDPHFIIYLPKSQRNICFNINSDPGHILNLVSDPSTGVVVNGQLIGAKKEENKKLNTYFGKFGFYFKNKGLKVEIDTETITLKDGSYSIMLSWSDTGHIIRKQLLISVKKESNVTIRVGEEMSFMVLLHRVWKNHPVNVDFLGIYIPPENQFSPEAQGLIGQFTSEPEVYIYNQRPGQTPKKPQATMEVKGNKLTVTRGLQKDYRTNRVFGTDVQCWFVHNSGKGFIDGHYKDYLVSHLYSFLKEP
;
A
#
# COMPACT_ATOMS: atom_id res chain seq x y z
N MET A 1 67.67 30.91 -8.01
CA MET A 1 68.74 30.14 -7.37
C MET A 1 68.39 28.67 -7.49
N SER A 2 68.99 27.86 -8.37
CA SER A 2 69.90 28.12 -9.49
C SER A 2 69.61 27.01 -10.56
N ILE A 3 69.57 27.28 -11.87
CA ILE A 3 70.71 27.57 -12.77
C ILE A 3 71.77 26.45 -12.61
N VAL A 4 72.07 25.60 -13.61
CA VAL A 4 71.74 25.59 -15.06
C VAL A 4 71.87 24.13 -15.58
N LEU A 5 70.94 23.55 -16.37
CA LEU A 5 70.81 23.55 -17.84
C LEU A 5 71.74 22.54 -18.58
N ALA A 6 71.15 21.68 -19.42
CA ALA A 6 71.74 20.73 -20.39
C ALA A 6 72.53 19.52 -19.84
N HIS A 7 72.56 18.35 -20.52
CA HIS A 7 71.85 17.93 -21.74
C HIS A 7 70.62 17.06 -21.39
N LEU A 8 69.44 17.16 -22.02
CA LEU A 8 69.05 17.22 -23.44
C LEU A 8 69.13 15.87 -24.19
N SER A 9 68.12 15.64 -25.05
CA SER A 9 68.12 14.66 -26.15
C SER A 9 67.90 13.16 -25.86
N SER A 10 66.86 12.79 -25.08
CA SER A 10 66.08 11.55 -25.30
C SER A 10 64.76 11.50 -24.51
N VAL A 11 63.88 10.54 -24.83
CA VAL A 11 62.63 10.17 -24.11
C VAL A 11 61.51 11.25 -24.07
N TYR A 12 61.55 12.27 -24.95
CA TYR A 12 60.46 13.25 -25.10
C TYR A 12 59.65 13.12 -26.41
N ILE A 13 59.53 11.90 -26.93
CA ILE A 13 58.70 11.52 -28.10
C ILE A 13 57.85 10.30 -27.69
N ILE A 14 56.73 10.05 -28.39
CA ILE A 14 55.72 9.00 -28.07
C ILE A 14 54.90 9.27 -26.79
N LYS A 15 54.66 10.54 -26.46
CA LYS A 15 53.52 10.94 -25.60
C LYS A 15 52.79 12.22 -26.01
N ILE A 16 52.96 12.64 -27.27
CA ILE A 16 52.26 13.77 -27.89
C ILE A 16 51.64 13.28 -29.20
N ALA A 17 50.37 12.86 -29.13
CA ALA A 17 49.58 12.43 -30.30
C ALA A 17 48.06 12.57 -30.12
N TYR A 18 47.55 12.56 -28.88
CA TYR A 18 46.11 12.47 -28.58
C TYR A 18 45.55 13.54 -27.61
N MET A 19 46.20 14.71 -27.50
CA MET A 19 45.64 15.81 -26.70
C MET A 19 46.05 17.23 -27.16
N LYS A 20 45.61 17.65 -28.36
CA LYS A 20 45.46 19.07 -28.73
C LYS A 20 44.72 19.26 -30.08
N MET A 21 43.39 19.39 -30.02
CA MET A 21 42.43 19.95 -31.01
C MET A 21 41.04 19.54 -30.51
N TYR A 22 40.04 20.39 -30.24
CA TYR A 22 39.98 21.87 -30.22
C TYR A 22 39.07 22.30 -29.05
N ILE A 23 39.21 23.54 -28.57
CA ILE A 23 38.16 24.22 -27.77
C ILE A 23 37.45 25.22 -28.68
N CYS A 24 36.15 25.03 -28.91
CA CYS A 24 35.16 26.11 -28.99
C CYS A 24 33.74 25.53 -28.84
N ASN A 25 32.72 26.39 -28.89
CA ASN A 25 31.36 26.12 -28.39
C ASN A 25 30.28 26.38 -29.47
N ILE A 26 29.01 26.04 -29.16
CA ILE A 26 27.74 26.51 -29.77
C ILE A 26 27.17 25.72 -30.99
N ALA A 27 25.83 25.53 -30.96
CA ALA A 27 24.84 25.25 -32.03
C ALA A 27 24.58 23.82 -32.60
N TYR A 28 23.52 23.19 -32.08
CA TYR A 28 22.34 22.60 -32.77
C TYR A 28 22.41 21.48 -33.86
N THR A 29 21.37 20.63 -33.79
CA THR A 29 20.71 19.79 -34.83
C THR A 29 21.33 18.48 -35.38
N ARG A 30 20.79 17.37 -34.85
CA ARG A 30 20.09 16.24 -35.54
C ARG A 30 20.81 15.15 -36.36
N ASP A 31 20.26 13.95 -36.14
CA ASP A 31 20.02 12.80 -37.03
C ASP A 31 21.19 12.08 -37.75
N THR A 32 21.62 10.94 -37.17
CA THR A 32 22.15 9.80 -37.96
C THR A 32 21.77 8.45 -37.34
N TYR A 33 21.33 7.49 -38.16
CA TYR A 33 21.10 6.10 -37.76
C TYR A 33 22.40 5.28 -37.79
N TYR A 34 22.59 4.36 -36.85
CA TYR A 34 23.60 3.29 -36.95
C TYR A 34 22.96 1.96 -37.37
N ILE A 35 23.55 1.32 -38.39
CA ILE A 35 23.23 -0.04 -38.82
C ILE A 35 24.38 -0.94 -38.39
N CYS A 36 24.12 -1.92 -37.52
CA CYS A 36 25.13 -2.92 -37.14
C CYS A 36 25.25 -4.00 -38.22
N ILE A 37 26.44 -4.12 -38.81
CA ILE A 37 26.81 -5.24 -39.70
C ILE A 37 27.43 -6.35 -38.84
N LEU A 38 26.83 -7.53 -38.86
CA LEU A 38 27.41 -8.74 -38.27
C LEU A 38 28.55 -9.27 -39.15
N HIS A 39 29.75 -9.38 -38.58
CA HIS A 39 30.87 -10.08 -39.21
C HIS A 39 30.77 -11.59 -38.94
N LYS A 40 30.89 -12.44 -39.98
CA LYS A 40 30.88 -13.90 -39.82
C LYS A 40 31.70 -14.62 -40.91
N HIS A 41 32.97 -14.90 -40.60
CA HIS A 41 33.72 -16.05 -41.14
C HIS A 41 33.36 -17.31 -40.30
N ASN A 42 33.46 -18.57 -40.72
CA ASN A 42 33.80 -19.25 -41.99
C ASN A 42 33.25 -20.71 -41.85
N ASN A 43 33.10 -21.60 -42.85
CA ASN A 43 33.06 -21.58 -44.32
C ASN A 43 32.49 -22.97 -44.75
N LYS A 44 31.50 -23.11 -45.65
CA LYS A 44 31.67 -23.66 -47.02
C LYS A 44 30.32 -23.83 -47.74
N ASN A 45 30.28 -23.43 -49.02
CA ASN A 45 29.64 -24.06 -50.20
C ASN A 45 28.15 -24.54 -50.14
N LYS A 46 27.32 -24.40 -51.19
CA LYS A 46 27.47 -23.83 -52.55
C LYS A 46 26.07 -23.62 -53.16
N TYR A 47 25.80 -22.50 -53.84
CA TYR A 47 25.36 -22.43 -55.26
C TYR A 47 24.96 -21.00 -55.69
N ASN A 48 25.16 -20.69 -56.98
CA ASN A 48 24.78 -19.44 -57.65
C ASN A 48 23.28 -19.46 -58.05
N LYS A 49 22.57 -18.40 -58.51
CA LYS A 49 22.79 -17.09 -59.20
C LYS A 49 21.56 -16.21 -58.81
N ARG A 50 21.42 -14.89 -58.99
CA ARG A 50 21.89 -13.88 -59.97
C ARG A 50 21.75 -12.46 -59.34
N ASN A 51 22.48 -11.45 -59.83
CA ASN A 51 22.35 -10.06 -59.37
C ASN A 51 21.21 -9.30 -60.07
N LEU A 52 20.68 -8.26 -59.41
CA LEU A 52 20.38 -6.97 -60.05
C LEU A 52 20.34 -5.83 -59.01
N LEU A 53 21.17 -4.80 -59.22
CA LEU A 53 21.22 -3.57 -58.43
C LEU A 53 20.40 -2.48 -59.13
N THR A 54 19.64 -1.70 -58.38
CA THR A 54 19.11 -0.39 -58.79
C THR A 54 19.28 0.62 -57.65
N LYS A 55 19.41 1.91 -57.98
CA LYS A 55 19.78 2.99 -57.05
C LYS A 55 18.58 3.52 -56.25
N PRO A 56 18.81 4.12 -55.06
CA PRO A 56 17.78 4.85 -54.33
C PRO A 56 17.56 6.25 -54.92
N GLU A 57 16.62 6.36 -55.88
CA GLU A 57 16.02 7.64 -56.26
C GLU A 57 14.73 7.90 -55.45
N ASN A 58 14.19 9.13 -55.51
CA ASN A 58 12.96 9.57 -54.85
C ASN A 58 12.92 9.61 -53.30
N SER A 59 13.91 10.28 -52.68
CA SER A 59 13.79 10.80 -51.30
C SER A 59 12.58 11.73 -51.07
N ASN A 60 11.98 12.28 -52.13
CA ASN A 60 10.75 13.07 -52.07
C ASN A 60 9.48 12.25 -51.79
N GLU A 61 9.40 10.96 -52.17
CA GLU A 61 8.19 10.16 -51.88
C GLU A 61 8.05 9.85 -50.38
N PHE A 62 9.15 9.66 -49.66
CA PHE A 62 9.12 9.48 -48.20
C PHE A 62 8.61 10.72 -47.46
N ARG A 63 8.85 11.93 -47.98
CA ARG A 63 8.25 13.18 -47.45
C ARG A 63 6.75 13.31 -47.78
N SER A 64 6.26 12.64 -48.81
CA SER A 64 4.83 12.63 -49.17
C SER A 64 3.98 11.82 -48.18
N PHE A 65 4.47 10.64 -47.77
CA PHE A 65 3.76 9.70 -46.88
C PHE A 65 3.23 10.31 -45.58
N TRP A 66 3.98 11.23 -44.96
CA TRP A 66 3.59 11.79 -43.66
C TRP A 66 2.46 12.82 -43.72
N LYS A 67 2.22 13.47 -44.88
CA LYS A 67 1.09 14.40 -45.07
C LYS A 67 -0.24 13.72 -45.37
N ALA A 68 -0.24 12.41 -45.66
CA ALA A 68 -1.44 11.66 -46.06
C ALA A 68 -2.48 11.50 -44.94
N ILE A 69 -2.08 10.87 -43.84
CA ILE A 69 -3.00 10.47 -42.76
C ILE A 69 -3.08 11.59 -41.72
N GLY A 70 -4.28 12.13 -41.54
CA GLY A 70 -4.57 13.16 -40.53
C GLY A 70 -5.20 12.57 -39.27
N LEU A 71 -4.69 12.94 -38.10
CA LEU A 71 -5.25 12.60 -36.80
C LEU A 71 -6.27 13.67 -36.40
N TYR A 72 -7.56 13.32 -36.45
CA TYR A 72 -8.65 14.24 -36.12
C TYR A 72 -8.78 14.42 -34.60
N SER A 73 -8.86 13.30 -33.86
CA SER A 73 -8.87 13.34 -32.40
C SER A 73 -8.05 12.22 -31.80
N TYR A 74 -7.33 12.53 -30.74
CA TYR A 74 -6.69 11.56 -29.84
C TYR A 74 -7.20 11.84 -28.43
N LYS A 75 -7.99 10.90 -27.92
CA LYS A 75 -8.76 11.07 -26.69
C LYS A 75 -8.45 9.91 -25.74
N VAL A 76 -8.09 10.24 -24.51
CA VAL A 76 -7.94 9.29 -23.42
C VAL A 76 -8.93 9.66 -22.32
N GLN A 77 -9.67 8.67 -21.83
CA GLN A 77 -10.49 8.82 -20.63
C GLN A 77 -10.18 7.70 -19.66
N SER A 78 -9.73 8.05 -18.46
CA SER A 78 -9.54 7.11 -17.36
C SER A 78 -10.51 7.44 -16.24
N THR A 79 -11.16 6.42 -15.68
CA THR A 79 -11.89 6.54 -14.42
C THR A 79 -11.35 5.50 -13.45
N ILE A 80 -10.81 6.00 -12.34
CA ILE A 80 -10.34 5.22 -11.20
C ILE A 80 -11.48 5.16 -10.17
N THR A 81 -11.98 3.96 -9.88
CA THR A 81 -12.98 3.69 -8.83
C THR A 81 -12.36 2.74 -7.83
N SER A 82 -12.07 3.22 -6.61
CA SER A 82 -11.31 2.51 -5.58
C SER A 82 -10.12 1.72 -6.13
N ARG A 83 -9.08 2.45 -6.56
CA ARG A 83 -7.82 1.93 -7.14
C ARG A 83 -7.94 1.12 -8.45
N LEU A 84 -9.14 0.75 -8.91
CA LEU A 84 -9.36 0.15 -10.24
C LEU A 84 -9.49 1.23 -11.30
N ALA A 85 -8.50 1.36 -12.17
CA ALA A 85 -8.52 2.27 -13.31
C ALA A 85 -9.10 1.58 -14.56
N ASN A 86 -10.24 2.06 -15.04
CA ASN A 86 -10.77 1.73 -16.36
C ASN A 86 -10.32 2.83 -17.34
N THR A 87 -9.48 2.51 -18.32
CA THR A 87 -8.94 3.47 -19.29
C THR A 87 -9.34 3.15 -20.72
N MET A 88 -9.94 4.13 -21.40
CA MET A 88 -10.25 4.12 -22.81
C MET A 88 -9.29 5.04 -23.58
N ILE A 89 -8.75 4.56 -24.71
CA ILE A 89 -7.92 5.32 -25.66
C ILE A 89 -8.56 5.25 -27.04
N GLN A 90 -9.03 6.39 -27.55
CA GLN A 90 -9.71 6.54 -28.85
C GLN A 90 -8.88 7.41 -29.80
N ALA A 91 -8.63 6.92 -31.02
CA ALA A 91 -7.97 7.67 -32.09
C ALA A 91 -8.82 7.71 -33.35
N LYS A 92 -9.23 8.89 -33.79
CA LYS A 92 -9.98 9.09 -35.05
C LYS A 92 -9.04 9.63 -36.12
N MET A 93 -8.89 8.91 -37.22
CA MET A 93 -7.95 9.20 -38.31
C MET A 93 -8.64 9.22 -39.68
N VAL A 94 -8.06 9.96 -40.62
CA VAL A 94 -8.58 10.09 -41.99
C VAL A 94 -7.45 9.94 -43.00
N ASN A 95 -7.61 9.10 -44.01
CA ASN A 95 -6.68 9.03 -45.15
C ASN A 95 -7.00 10.14 -46.17
N ASN A 96 -6.19 11.19 -46.21
CA ASN A 96 -6.35 12.31 -47.15
C ASN A 96 -5.49 12.13 -48.42
N ALA A 97 -4.77 11.00 -48.59
CA ALA A 97 -4.04 10.73 -49.82
C ALA A 97 -4.97 10.21 -50.93
N LYS A 98 -4.58 10.48 -52.18
CA LYS A 98 -5.22 9.94 -53.40
C LYS A 98 -4.91 8.45 -53.65
N ARG A 99 -4.15 7.78 -52.77
CA ARG A 99 -3.84 6.34 -52.82
C ARG A 99 -4.20 5.66 -51.49
N PRO A 100 -4.46 4.35 -51.46
CA PRO A 100 -4.63 3.61 -50.21
C PRO A 100 -3.42 3.79 -49.28
N GLN A 101 -3.64 3.76 -47.98
CA GLN A 101 -2.60 3.95 -46.96
C GLN A 101 -2.79 2.98 -45.79
N HIS A 102 -1.67 2.47 -45.29
CA HIS A 102 -1.61 1.71 -44.05
C HIS A 102 -1.70 2.68 -42.87
N ILE A 103 -2.76 2.54 -42.08
CA ILE A 103 -2.94 3.26 -40.81
C ILE A 103 -2.61 2.28 -39.67
N VAL A 104 -1.73 2.73 -38.77
CA VAL A 104 -1.30 1.98 -37.60
C VAL A 104 -1.86 2.65 -36.36
N PHE A 105 -2.42 1.85 -35.45
CA PHE A 105 -2.74 2.26 -34.09
C PHE A 105 -1.80 1.50 -33.15
N ASP A 106 -0.95 2.23 -32.45
CA ASP A 106 0.18 1.73 -31.64
C ASP A 106 0.13 2.45 -30.29
N VAL A 107 -0.20 1.72 -29.22
CA VAL A 107 -0.51 2.26 -27.89
C VAL A 107 0.15 1.39 -26.84
N GLN A 108 0.80 1.99 -25.83
CA GLN A 108 1.44 1.23 -24.75
C GLN A 108 0.49 1.10 -23.56
N VAL A 109 0.19 -0.13 -23.17
CA VAL A 109 -0.66 -0.47 -22.02
C VAL A 109 0.23 -0.83 -20.81
N PRO A 110 -0.15 -0.47 -19.56
CA PRO A 110 0.60 -0.87 -18.36
C PRO A 110 0.73 -2.39 -18.23
N LYS A 111 1.91 -2.86 -17.76
CA LYS A 111 2.20 -4.30 -17.62
C LYS A 111 1.33 -4.92 -16.54
N GLY A 112 0.54 -5.93 -16.89
CA GLY A 112 -0.42 -6.54 -15.97
C GLY A 112 -1.71 -5.74 -15.78
N ALA A 113 -1.99 -4.76 -16.65
CA ALA A 113 -3.35 -4.37 -16.99
C ALA A 113 -3.95 -5.42 -17.94
N PHE A 114 -5.28 -5.52 -18.01
CA PHE A 114 -5.97 -6.41 -18.94
C PHE A 114 -6.79 -5.62 -19.96
N ILE A 115 -6.70 -6.02 -21.22
CA ILE A 115 -7.51 -5.44 -22.30
C ILE A 115 -8.90 -6.07 -22.22
N ASP A 116 -9.91 -5.22 -22.03
CA ASP A 116 -11.32 -5.57 -21.84
C ASP A 116 -12.02 -5.64 -23.22
N ASN A 117 -11.90 -4.55 -23.99
CA ASN A 117 -12.50 -4.44 -25.31
C ASN A 117 -11.62 -3.63 -26.27
N PHE A 118 -11.64 -4.00 -27.55
CA PHE A 118 -11.15 -3.19 -28.65
C PHE A 118 -12.23 -3.10 -29.73
N THR A 119 -12.51 -1.90 -30.21
CA THR A 119 -13.36 -1.68 -31.38
C THR A 119 -12.66 -0.84 -32.43
N MET A 120 -13.05 -1.05 -33.68
CA MET A 120 -12.51 -0.34 -34.83
C MET A 120 -13.64 -0.10 -35.82
N ASP A 121 -13.96 1.16 -36.11
CA ASP A 121 -14.90 1.52 -37.17
C ASP A 121 -14.14 1.98 -38.41
N VAL A 122 -14.49 1.42 -39.57
CA VAL A 122 -13.94 1.79 -40.88
C VAL A 122 -15.10 2.18 -41.80
N ASN A 123 -15.28 3.48 -42.04
CA ASN A 123 -16.41 4.04 -42.82
C ASN A 123 -17.81 3.56 -42.38
N GLY A 124 -18.04 3.26 -41.09
CA GLY A 124 -19.30 2.74 -40.57
C GLY A 124 -19.41 1.21 -40.52
N ILE A 125 -18.39 0.47 -40.98
CA ILE A 125 -18.25 -0.96 -40.69
C ILE A 125 -17.52 -1.07 -39.35
N THR A 126 -18.26 -1.43 -38.30
CA THR A 126 -17.70 -1.64 -36.96
C THR A 126 -17.22 -3.08 -36.78
N PHE A 127 -15.96 -3.20 -36.38
CA PHE A 127 -15.30 -4.42 -35.94
C PHE A 127 -15.22 -4.41 -34.42
N THR A 128 -15.60 -5.52 -33.78
CA THR A 128 -15.70 -5.63 -32.32
C THR A 128 -14.91 -6.82 -31.83
N SER A 129 -14.23 -6.65 -30.70
CA SER A 129 -13.49 -7.73 -30.06
C SER A 129 -14.40 -8.68 -29.26
N SER A 130 -14.02 -9.96 -29.21
CA SER A 130 -14.53 -10.94 -28.25
C SER A 130 -13.39 -11.81 -27.73
N ILE A 131 -13.41 -12.14 -26.44
CA ILE A 131 -12.38 -12.96 -25.80
C ILE A 131 -12.78 -14.44 -25.94
N ARG A 132 -11.81 -15.28 -26.33
CA ARG A 132 -11.98 -16.69 -26.70
C ARG A 132 -10.85 -17.54 -26.11
N GLU A 133 -11.00 -18.86 -26.09
CA GLU A 133 -9.85 -19.74 -25.79
C GLU A 133 -8.78 -19.54 -26.89
N LYS A 134 -7.52 -19.44 -26.47
CA LYS A 134 -6.35 -19.27 -27.34
C LYS A 134 -6.20 -20.35 -28.41
N SER A 135 -6.70 -21.56 -28.17
CA SER A 135 -6.72 -22.62 -29.18
C SER A 135 -7.79 -22.37 -30.27
N GLU A 136 -9.00 -21.96 -29.86
CA GLU A 136 -10.11 -21.65 -30.75
C GLU A 136 -9.84 -20.41 -31.60
N ALA A 137 -9.39 -19.31 -30.98
CA ALA A 137 -9.12 -18.05 -31.68
C ALA A 137 -8.07 -18.25 -32.80
N ARG A 138 -7.02 -19.03 -32.51
CA ARG A 138 -6.00 -19.45 -33.50
C ARG A 138 -6.58 -20.34 -34.60
N ARG A 139 -7.53 -21.22 -34.29
CA ARG A 139 -8.24 -22.05 -35.28
C ARG A 139 -9.08 -21.18 -36.22
N MET A 140 -9.88 -20.26 -35.69
CA MET A 140 -10.71 -19.34 -36.46
C MET A 140 -9.86 -18.44 -37.37
N TYR A 141 -8.82 -17.82 -36.83
CA TYR A 141 -7.83 -17.04 -37.61
C TYR A 141 -7.22 -17.85 -38.76
N SER A 142 -6.80 -19.10 -38.48
CA SER A 142 -6.19 -19.98 -39.49
C SER A 142 -7.18 -20.35 -40.60
N GLN A 143 -8.46 -20.58 -40.26
CA GLN A 143 -9.53 -20.85 -41.22
C GLN A 143 -9.91 -19.62 -42.05
N ALA A 144 -9.93 -18.42 -41.45
CA ALA A 144 -10.15 -17.17 -42.18
C ALA A 144 -9.05 -16.94 -43.23
N LYS A 145 -7.79 -17.02 -42.81
CA LYS A 145 -6.62 -16.91 -43.68
C LYS A 145 -6.61 -17.95 -44.80
N ALA A 146 -6.97 -19.20 -44.51
CA ALA A 146 -7.07 -20.26 -45.52
C ALA A 146 -8.22 -20.05 -46.53
N LYS A 147 -9.26 -19.29 -46.16
CA LYS A 147 -10.38 -18.88 -47.03
C LYS A 147 -10.12 -17.56 -47.79
N GLY A 148 -8.91 -17.00 -47.70
CA GLY A 148 -8.57 -15.72 -48.34
C GLY A 148 -9.18 -14.48 -47.69
N LYS A 149 -9.81 -14.62 -46.52
CA LYS A 149 -10.39 -13.50 -45.75
C LYS A 149 -9.30 -12.61 -45.16
N ALA A 150 -9.60 -11.32 -44.93
CA ALA A 150 -8.67 -10.40 -44.26
C ALA A 150 -8.34 -10.88 -42.85
N ALA A 151 -7.03 -10.97 -42.53
CA ALA A 151 -6.54 -11.69 -41.37
C ALA A 151 -5.30 -11.04 -40.70
N GLY A 152 -5.52 -9.99 -39.91
CA GLY A 152 -4.48 -9.27 -39.15
C GLY A 152 -4.02 -9.98 -37.87
N ILE A 153 -2.79 -9.69 -37.41
CA ILE A 153 -2.26 -10.12 -36.11
C ILE A 153 -1.86 -8.90 -35.29
N VAL A 154 -2.54 -8.66 -34.19
CA VAL A 154 -2.10 -7.71 -33.15
C VAL A 154 -1.05 -8.40 -32.28
N ARG A 155 0.06 -7.72 -32.03
CA ARG A 155 1.17 -8.23 -31.23
C ARG A 155 1.29 -7.41 -29.94
N SER A 156 1.28 -8.07 -28.78
CA SER A 156 1.78 -7.51 -27.51
C SER A 156 3.03 -8.26 -27.05
N ASN A 157 3.81 -7.65 -26.15
CA ASN A 157 5.03 -8.23 -25.60
C ASN A 157 5.10 -7.97 -24.09
N ALA A 158 4.98 -9.01 -23.28
CA ALA A 158 4.52 -8.91 -21.88
C ALA A 158 5.57 -8.45 -20.84
N LEU A 159 6.81 -8.13 -21.24
CA LEU A 159 7.90 -7.95 -20.29
C LEU A 159 8.20 -6.49 -19.90
N ASP A 160 8.03 -5.50 -20.79
CA ASP A 160 8.15 -4.07 -20.45
C ASP A 160 7.23 -3.24 -21.38
N MET A 161 6.14 -2.70 -20.81
CA MET A 161 5.01 -2.02 -21.48
C MET A 161 4.36 -2.80 -22.63
N GLU A 162 3.10 -3.19 -22.44
CA GLU A 162 2.37 -4.01 -23.42
C GLU A 162 1.88 -3.15 -24.58
N ASN A 163 2.73 -3.01 -25.60
CA ASN A 163 2.38 -2.35 -26.85
C ASN A 163 1.22 -3.10 -27.52
N PHE A 164 0.03 -2.51 -27.58
CA PHE A 164 -1.06 -2.92 -28.45
C PHE A 164 -0.86 -2.27 -29.82
N LYS A 165 -0.52 -3.08 -30.84
CA LYS A 165 -0.30 -2.59 -32.20
C LYS A 165 -1.19 -3.32 -33.21
N THR A 166 -2.06 -2.56 -33.89
CA THR A 166 -2.85 -3.01 -35.04
C THR A 166 -2.56 -2.14 -36.28
N GLU A 167 -2.78 -2.70 -37.48
CA GLU A 167 -2.47 -2.07 -38.77
C GLU A 167 -3.52 -2.45 -39.81
N VAL A 168 -4.07 -1.46 -40.52
CA VAL A 168 -5.10 -1.64 -41.54
C VAL A 168 -4.78 -0.79 -42.77
N ASN A 169 -4.84 -1.39 -43.96
CA ASN A 169 -4.75 -0.66 -45.22
C ASN A 169 -6.13 -0.13 -45.62
N VAL A 170 -6.28 1.18 -45.80
CA VAL A 170 -7.56 1.80 -46.16
C VAL A 170 -7.52 2.65 -47.44
N PRO A 171 -8.62 2.69 -48.22
CA PRO A 171 -8.75 3.55 -49.40
C PRO A 171 -8.58 5.06 -49.14
N PRO A 172 -8.44 5.87 -50.21
CA PRO A 172 -8.57 7.33 -50.16
C PRO A 172 -9.88 7.79 -49.50
N GLY A 173 -9.83 8.88 -48.72
CA GLY A 173 -11.00 9.50 -48.08
C GLY A 173 -11.54 8.77 -46.85
N THR A 174 -11.15 7.50 -46.64
CA THR A 174 -11.63 6.67 -45.53
C THR A 174 -11.37 7.30 -44.16
N ARG A 175 -12.39 7.24 -43.30
CA ARG A 175 -12.33 7.58 -41.89
C ARG A 175 -12.23 6.28 -41.08
N ILE A 176 -11.33 6.28 -40.09
CA ILE A 176 -11.23 5.21 -39.09
C ILE A 176 -11.41 5.79 -37.70
N GLN A 177 -12.12 5.09 -36.82
CA GLN A 177 -12.02 5.24 -35.37
C GLN A 177 -11.46 3.95 -34.78
N PHE A 178 -10.35 4.06 -34.05
CA PHE A 178 -9.85 3.01 -33.15
C PHE A 178 -10.27 3.35 -31.73
N GLU A 179 -10.62 2.34 -30.93
CA GLU A 179 -10.93 2.51 -29.51
C GLU A 179 -10.48 1.27 -28.71
N LEU A 180 -9.66 1.48 -27.69
CA LEU A 180 -9.08 0.44 -26.84
C LEU A 180 -9.45 0.71 -25.38
N HIS A 181 -10.08 -0.27 -24.73
CA HIS A 181 -10.43 -0.25 -23.31
C HIS A 181 -9.57 -1.26 -22.55
N TYR A 182 -8.90 -0.82 -21.50
CA TYR A 182 -8.12 -1.67 -20.60
C TYR A 182 -8.36 -1.30 -19.12
N GLN A 183 -8.15 -2.28 -18.24
CA GLN A 183 -8.37 -2.16 -16.81
C GLN A 183 -7.08 -2.49 -16.04
N GLU A 184 -6.70 -1.67 -15.06
CA GLU A 184 -5.58 -1.96 -14.14
C GLU A 184 -5.96 -1.74 -12.68
N MET A 185 -5.41 -2.56 -11.79
CA MET A 185 -5.39 -2.30 -10.35
C MET A 185 -4.13 -1.50 -10.00
N ILE A 186 -4.28 -0.22 -9.67
CA ILE A 186 -3.13 0.62 -9.29
C ILE A 186 -2.64 0.19 -7.91
N ARG A 187 -1.35 -0.13 -7.79
CA ARG A 187 -0.74 -0.58 -6.52
C ARG A 187 -0.02 0.57 -5.81
N ARG A 188 -0.29 0.75 -4.52
CA ARG A 188 0.43 1.74 -3.68
C ARG A 188 1.91 1.35 -3.56
N LYS A 189 2.80 2.32 -3.77
CA LYS A 189 4.26 2.22 -3.58
C LYS A 189 4.79 3.54 -3.04
N LEU A 190 5.68 3.48 -2.05
CA LEU A 190 6.32 4.68 -1.47
C LEU A 190 5.29 5.75 -1.03
N SER A 191 4.16 5.29 -0.47
CA SER A 191 3.03 6.12 -0.04
C SER A 191 2.31 6.90 -1.15
N SER A 192 2.37 6.42 -2.41
CA SER A 192 1.57 6.95 -3.52
C SER A 192 1.01 5.82 -4.38
N TYR A 193 -0.17 6.02 -4.97
CA TYR A 193 -0.59 5.37 -6.20
C TYR A 193 -0.03 6.16 -7.39
N GLU A 194 0.39 5.47 -8.45
CA GLU A 194 0.83 6.10 -9.71
C GLU A 194 0.03 5.50 -10.88
N HIS A 195 -0.89 6.27 -11.45
CA HIS A 195 -1.54 5.92 -12.72
C HIS A 195 -0.72 6.49 -13.88
N VAL A 196 -0.27 5.64 -14.80
CA VAL A 196 0.71 5.99 -15.84
C VAL A 196 0.14 5.75 -17.23
N ILE A 197 -0.21 6.84 -17.93
CA ILE A 197 -0.78 6.81 -19.28
C ILE A 197 0.33 7.13 -20.29
N SER A 198 0.69 6.18 -21.17
CA SER A 198 1.64 6.45 -22.27
C SER A 198 0.95 7.20 -23.41
N LEU A 199 1.31 8.47 -23.60
CA LEU A 199 0.76 9.34 -24.63
C LEU A 199 1.69 9.39 -25.84
N LYS A 200 1.36 8.59 -26.88
CA LYS A 200 2.12 8.53 -28.14
C LYS A 200 1.22 8.70 -29.38
N PRO A 201 0.54 9.85 -29.54
CA PRO A 201 -0.27 10.13 -30.73
C PRO A 201 0.53 10.15 -32.05
N GLY A 202 1.85 10.31 -32.01
CA GLY A 202 2.78 10.23 -33.16
C GLY A 202 2.65 11.36 -34.20
N ARG A 203 1.52 12.07 -34.21
CA ARG A 203 1.16 13.17 -35.11
C ARG A 203 0.43 14.26 -34.30
N LEU A 204 0.27 15.44 -34.88
CA LEU A 204 -0.58 16.48 -34.30
C LEU A 204 -2.06 16.06 -34.41
N ALA A 205 -2.82 16.12 -33.32
CA ALA A 205 -4.25 15.85 -33.28
C ALA A 205 -5.03 17.17 -33.25
N LYS A 206 -6.07 17.33 -34.10
CA LYS A 206 -6.90 18.56 -34.07
C LYS A 206 -7.56 18.78 -32.71
N HIS A 207 -8.03 17.69 -32.11
CA HIS A 207 -8.55 17.65 -30.74
C HIS A 207 -7.74 16.63 -29.93
N MET A 208 -6.99 17.11 -28.94
CA MET A 208 -6.35 16.23 -27.95
C MET A 208 -7.02 16.44 -26.59
N GLU A 209 -7.37 15.33 -25.95
CA GLU A 209 -8.04 15.29 -24.65
C GLU A 209 -7.52 14.12 -23.83
N VAL A 210 -7.05 14.39 -22.61
CA VAL A 210 -6.82 13.39 -21.57
C VAL A 210 -7.62 13.82 -20.36
N ASP A 211 -8.64 13.05 -19.98
CA ASP A 211 -9.47 13.28 -18.80
C ASP A 211 -9.35 12.08 -17.85
N VAL A 212 -8.80 12.30 -16.65
CA VAL A 212 -8.72 11.29 -15.58
C VAL A 212 -9.67 11.67 -14.46
N ARG A 213 -10.56 10.75 -14.07
CA ARG A 213 -11.43 10.88 -12.89
C ARG A 213 -10.96 9.92 -11.80
N ILE A 214 -10.97 10.37 -10.56
CA ILE A 214 -10.66 9.57 -9.37
C ILE A 214 -11.89 9.60 -8.48
N ILE A 215 -12.34 8.43 -8.02
CA ILE A 215 -13.52 8.22 -7.16
C ILE A 215 -13.12 7.21 -6.08
N GLU A 216 -13.02 7.70 -4.85
CA GLU A 216 -12.40 6.98 -3.72
C GLU A 216 -13.30 7.15 -2.48
N PRO A 217 -14.06 6.12 -2.07
CA PRO A 217 -15.11 6.23 -1.05
C PRO A 217 -14.66 6.72 0.34
N GLN A 218 -13.46 6.35 0.77
CA GLN A 218 -12.78 6.81 1.99
C GLN A 218 -12.30 8.27 1.91
N GLY A 219 -12.20 8.83 0.69
CA GLY A 219 -11.70 10.18 0.44
C GLY A 219 -10.25 10.23 -0.04
N ILE A 220 -9.90 11.33 -0.71
CA ILE A 220 -8.60 11.54 -1.36
C ILE A 220 -7.74 12.46 -0.47
N ARG A 221 -6.53 12.02 -0.10
CA ARG A 221 -5.58 12.79 0.73
C ARG A 221 -4.89 13.85 -0.11
N TYR A 222 -4.29 13.48 -1.24
CA TYR A 222 -3.72 14.43 -2.21
C TYR A 222 -3.89 13.95 -3.65
N VAL A 223 -3.74 14.88 -4.62
CA VAL A 223 -3.57 14.59 -6.04
C VAL A 223 -2.46 15.50 -6.57
N HIS A 224 -1.53 14.92 -7.31
CA HIS A 224 -0.44 15.63 -7.98
C HIS A 224 -0.26 15.09 -9.40
N VAL A 225 0.11 15.98 -10.32
CA VAL A 225 0.50 15.62 -11.70
C VAL A 225 1.90 16.19 -11.91
N PRO A 226 2.96 15.39 -11.77
CA PRO A 226 4.30 15.84 -12.08
C PRO A 226 4.42 16.16 -13.56
N ASN A 227 5.35 17.03 -13.94
CA ASN A 227 5.54 17.45 -15.33
C ASN A 227 6.30 16.40 -16.18
N SER A 228 5.79 15.16 -16.20
CA SER A 228 6.43 13.99 -16.84
C SER A 228 6.46 14.02 -18.37
N LEU A 229 5.83 15.02 -19.00
CA LEU A 229 5.91 15.31 -20.44
C LEU A 229 6.92 16.41 -20.78
N GLY A 230 7.57 17.02 -19.78
CA GLY A 230 8.58 18.08 -19.95
C GLY A 230 8.01 19.50 -20.07
N ASP A 231 8.87 20.51 -19.85
CA ASP A 231 8.47 21.91 -19.54
C ASP A 231 7.65 22.64 -20.60
N HIS A 232 7.57 22.08 -21.80
CA HIS A 232 6.68 22.55 -22.86
C HIS A 232 5.19 22.49 -22.48
N PHE A 233 4.80 21.63 -21.54
CA PHE A 233 3.40 21.40 -21.14
C PHE A 233 3.00 22.01 -19.78
N ASN A 234 3.90 22.77 -19.15
CA ASN A 234 3.63 23.43 -17.88
C ASN A 234 2.38 24.32 -17.94
N GLY A 235 1.52 24.22 -16.93
CA GLY A 235 0.28 25.01 -16.81
C GLY A 235 -0.89 24.58 -17.73
N ILE A 236 -0.73 23.55 -18.58
CA ILE A 236 -1.82 23.07 -19.46
C ILE A 236 -2.77 22.10 -18.74
N THR A 237 -2.28 21.38 -17.72
CA THR A 237 -3.10 20.46 -16.93
C THR A 237 -3.89 21.20 -15.85
N THR A 238 -5.21 21.04 -15.85
CA THR A 238 -6.09 21.52 -14.77
C THR A 238 -6.43 20.38 -13.82
N ILE A 239 -6.38 20.63 -12.51
CA ILE A 239 -6.75 19.65 -11.47
C ILE A 239 -7.88 20.26 -10.62
N SER A 240 -8.99 19.52 -10.49
CA SER A 240 -10.12 19.85 -9.61
C SER A 240 -10.29 18.73 -8.59
N LYS A 241 -10.00 18.98 -7.32
CA LYS A 241 -10.13 18.02 -6.21
C LYS A 241 -11.28 18.43 -5.27
N GLY A 242 -12.18 17.49 -5.01
CA GLY A 242 -13.08 17.50 -3.83
C GLY A 242 -12.66 16.44 -2.81
N GLU A 243 -13.55 16.13 -1.85
CA GLU A 243 -13.27 15.17 -0.78
C GLU A 243 -13.07 13.74 -1.29
N LYS A 244 -14.10 13.16 -1.94
CA LYS A 244 -14.12 11.76 -2.44
C LYS A 244 -13.89 11.62 -3.95
N LYS A 245 -13.66 12.75 -4.65
CA LYS A 245 -13.62 12.80 -6.11
C LYS A 245 -12.58 13.80 -6.60
N ALA A 246 -11.86 13.47 -7.67
CA ALA A 246 -11.03 14.42 -8.40
C ALA A 246 -11.18 14.27 -9.92
N HIS A 247 -10.94 15.35 -10.65
CA HIS A 247 -10.89 15.37 -12.11
C HIS A 247 -9.63 16.12 -12.55
N ILE A 248 -8.82 15.44 -13.36
CA ILE A 248 -7.62 15.95 -14.01
C ILE A 248 -7.92 16.06 -15.50
N SER A 249 -7.60 17.19 -16.12
CA SER A 249 -7.84 17.44 -17.54
C SER A 249 -6.59 18.03 -18.20
N PHE A 250 -6.15 17.46 -19.32
CA PHE A 250 -5.03 17.92 -20.13
C PHE A 250 -5.47 18.01 -21.60
N LYS A 251 -5.55 19.25 -22.12
CA LYS A 251 -6.19 19.57 -23.41
C LYS A 251 -5.34 20.51 -24.28
N PRO A 252 -4.13 20.07 -24.71
CA PRO A 252 -3.22 20.92 -25.47
C PRO A 252 -3.76 21.23 -26.87
N THR A 253 -3.82 22.50 -27.22
CA THR A 253 -4.14 22.97 -28.58
C THR A 253 -3.12 22.46 -29.60
N MET A 254 -3.48 22.42 -30.89
CA MET A 254 -2.52 22.10 -31.97
C MET A 254 -1.27 22.98 -32.00
N ALA A 255 -1.28 24.18 -31.39
CA ALA A 255 -0.11 25.02 -31.24
C ALA A 255 0.82 24.47 -30.14
N GLN A 256 0.27 24.26 -28.93
CA GLN A 256 0.97 23.66 -27.78
C GLN A 256 1.41 22.21 -28.02
N GLN A 257 0.85 21.51 -29.00
CA GLN A 257 1.32 20.19 -29.41
C GLN A 257 2.59 20.22 -30.27
N ARG A 258 3.01 21.33 -30.89
CA ARG A 258 4.14 21.31 -31.84
C ARG A 258 5.51 21.29 -31.15
N LYS A 259 6.44 20.48 -31.66
CA LYS A 259 7.88 20.53 -31.24
C LYS A 259 8.59 21.85 -31.63
N CYS A 260 8.00 22.68 -32.50
CA CYS A 260 8.53 23.97 -32.97
C CYS A 260 7.44 24.72 -33.79
N PRO A 261 7.53 26.05 -33.99
CA PRO A 261 6.45 26.82 -34.62
C PRO A 261 5.97 26.31 -35.99
N THR A 262 6.87 25.78 -36.82
CA THR A 262 6.59 25.41 -38.22
C THR A 262 6.53 23.91 -38.51
N CYS A 263 6.88 23.03 -37.55
CA CYS A 263 6.93 21.58 -37.80
C CYS A 263 5.59 20.87 -37.58
N SER A 264 5.39 19.78 -38.33
CA SER A 264 4.22 18.89 -38.26
C SER A 264 4.34 17.77 -37.22
N SER A 265 5.39 17.78 -36.39
CA SER A 265 5.67 16.76 -35.38
C SER A 265 5.14 17.18 -34.01
N THR A 266 4.48 16.23 -33.32
CA THR A 266 3.99 16.43 -31.97
C THR A 266 5.10 16.35 -30.93
N ALA A 267 5.00 17.17 -29.89
CA ALA A 267 5.81 17.17 -28.67
C ALA A 267 5.24 16.23 -27.61
N VAL A 268 3.98 15.80 -27.76
CA VAL A 268 3.36 14.81 -26.88
C VAL A 268 3.90 13.43 -27.25
N ASP A 269 4.89 12.98 -26.49
CA ASP A 269 5.63 11.74 -26.69
C ASP A 269 6.29 11.33 -25.36
N GLY A 270 5.54 10.63 -24.50
CA GLY A 270 5.97 10.33 -23.14
C GLY A 270 4.84 9.86 -22.23
N ASN A 271 5.12 9.78 -20.92
CA ASN A 271 4.14 9.34 -19.93
C ASN A 271 3.43 10.54 -19.30
N PHE A 272 2.11 10.49 -19.20
CA PHE A 272 1.31 11.37 -18.35
C PHE A 272 1.01 10.61 -17.05
N VAL A 273 1.55 11.10 -15.94
CA VAL A 273 1.48 10.42 -14.63
C VAL A 273 0.52 11.18 -13.71
N VAL A 274 -0.42 10.48 -13.10
CA VAL A 274 -1.26 11.01 -12.01
C VAL A 274 -0.86 10.30 -10.72
N GLN A 275 -0.34 11.06 -9.76
CA GLN A 275 0.02 10.58 -8.43
C GLN A 275 -1.08 10.98 -7.43
N TYR A 276 -1.52 10.06 -6.59
CA TYR A 276 -2.48 10.35 -5.53
C TYR A 276 -2.28 9.41 -4.33
N ASP A 277 -2.83 9.78 -3.18
CA ASP A 277 -3.07 8.84 -2.07
C ASP A 277 -4.39 9.20 -1.40
N VAL A 278 -4.88 8.29 -0.57
CA VAL A 278 -6.22 8.31 0.02
C VAL A 278 -6.17 8.67 1.50
N ASN A 279 -7.31 9.09 2.05
CA ASN A 279 -7.48 9.13 3.50
C ASN A 279 -7.52 7.68 4.01
N ARG A 280 -6.88 7.38 5.14
CA ARG A 280 -6.68 6.01 5.61
C ARG A 280 -7.23 5.82 7.01
N GLU A 281 -7.73 4.61 7.27
CA GLU A 281 -8.09 4.17 8.60
C GLU A 281 -6.86 3.61 9.33
N SER A 282 -6.77 3.87 10.63
CA SER A 282 -5.58 3.56 11.45
C SER A 282 -5.44 2.08 11.80
N THR A 283 -6.54 1.33 11.85
CA THR A 283 -6.56 -0.11 12.21
C THR A 283 -7.47 -0.92 11.32
N GLY A 284 -7.14 -2.21 11.16
CA GLY A 284 -8.02 -3.22 10.57
C GLY A 284 -8.01 -3.19 9.05
N GLY A 285 -8.25 -2.02 8.46
CA GLY A 285 -8.22 -1.77 7.04
C GLY A 285 -9.57 -1.27 6.50
N GLU A 286 -9.53 -0.72 5.30
CA GLU A 286 -10.69 -0.21 4.57
C GLU A 286 -11.39 -1.39 3.88
N LEU A 287 -12.45 -1.91 4.51
CA LEU A 287 -13.29 -2.99 3.98
C LEU A 287 -14.44 -2.41 3.16
N GLU A 288 -14.37 -2.52 1.84
CA GLU A 288 -15.42 -2.11 0.92
C GLU A 288 -16.24 -3.31 0.46
N ILE A 289 -17.57 -3.19 0.48
CA ILE A 289 -18.52 -4.24 0.12
C ILE A 289 -19.45 -3.70 -0.97
N PHE A 290 -19.59 -4.43 -2.09
CA PHE A 290 -20.51 -4.06 -3.17
C PHE A 290 -20.82 -5.25 -4.09
N ASN A 291 -22.07 -5.36 -4.54
CA ASN A 291 -22.57 -6.37 -5.49
C ASN A 291 -22.21 -7.85 -5.16
N GLY A 292 -22.14 -8.23 -3.88
CA GLY A 292 -21.82 -9.60 -3.45
C GLY A 292 -20.32 -9.93 -3.38
N TYR A 293 -19.45 -8.91 -3.50
CA TYR A 293 -18.01 -9.02 -3.37
C TYR A 293 -17.51 -8.01 -2.33
N PHE A 294 -16.39 -8.32 -1.68
CA PHE A 294 -15.67 -7.38 -0.83
C PHE A 294 -14.22 -7.23 -1.28
N ILE A 295 -13.66 -6.04 -1.03
CA ILE A 295 -12.25 -5.71 -1.15
C ILE A 295 -11.79 -5.11 0.18
N HIS A 296 -10.68 -5.58 0.74
CA HIS A 296 -10.13 -5.10 1.99
C HIS A 296 -8.73 -4.54 1.74
N PHE A 297 -8.59 -3.21 1.80
CA PHE A 297 -7.31 -2.51 1.65
C PHE A 297 -6.67 -2.27 3.02
N PHE A 298 -5.46 -2.79 3.22
CA PHE A 298 -4.75 -2.73 4.49
C PHE A 298 -3.37 -2.07 4.32
N ALA A 299 -3.25 -0.87 4.88
CA ALA A 299 -2.01 -0.10 4.87
C ALA A 299 -1.90 0.80 6.13
N PRO A 300 -1.72 0.22 7.33
CA PRO A 300 -1.60 0.99 8.57
C PRO A 300 -0.36 1.91 8.53
N GLU A 301 -0.53 3.14 9.02
CA GLU A 301 0.54 4.14 9.18
C GLU A 301 0.94 4.27 10.66
N ASN A 302 1.96 5.08 10.97
CA ASN A 302 2.38 5.41 12.35
C ASN A 302 2.85 4.22 13.22
N LEU A 303 3.47 3.21 12.60
CA LEU A 303 4.10 2.06 13.28
C LEU A 303 5.63 2.20 13.29
N ASP A 304 6.27 1.79 14.40
CA ASP A 304 7.73 1.67 14.51
C ASP A 304 8.26 0.54 13.58
N PRO A 305 9.26 0.79 12.71
CA PRO A 305 9.71 -0.24 11.77
C PRO A 305 10.55 -1.33 12.43
N LEU A 306 10.20 -2.59 12.15
CA LEU A 306 10.89 -3.82 12.58
C LEU A 306 12.39 -3.76 12.24
N PRO A 307 13.31 -4.19 13.12
CA PRO A 307 14.72 -4.42 12.76
C PRO A 307 14.84 -5.40 11.58
N LYS A 308 15.84 -5.24 10.72
CA LYS A 308 16.05 -6.15 9.57
C LYS A 308 17.44 -6.76 9.53
N ASN A 309 17.49 -8.04 9.18
CA ASN A 309 18.72 -8.80 8.91
C ASN A 309 18.82 -8.96 7.39
N ILE A 310 19.78 -8.29 6.75
CA ILE A 310 19.82 -8.17 5.29
C ILE A 310 21.15 -8.65 4.69
N LEU A 311 21.07 -9.62 3.79
CA LEU A 311 22.20 -10.05 2.97
C LEU A 311 22.05 -9.53 1.54
N PHE A 312 23.04 -8.76 1.09
CA PHE A 312 23.14 -8.35 -0.31
C PHE A 312 24.05 -9.34 -1.04
N VAL A 313 23.52 -9.95 -2.11
CA VAL A 313 24.21 -10.95 -2.93
C VAL A 313 24.41 -10.33 -4.31
N ILE A 314 25.64 -9.93 -4.60
CA ILE A 314 25.96 -9.05 -5.74
C ILE A 314 26.75 -9.83 -6.79
N ASP A 315 26.22 -9.91 -8.00
CA ASP A 315 26.89 -10.46 -9.18
C ASP A 315 28.07 -9.56 -9.58
N VAL A 316 29.23 -10.18 -9.72
CA VAL A 316 30.48 -9.54 -10.15
C VAL A 316 31.14 -10.33 -11.28
N SER A 317 30.33 -11.04 -12.06
CA SER A 317 30.71 -11.68 -13.33
C SER A 317 31.20 -10.66 -14.38
N GLY A 318 31.80 -11.15 -15.47
CA GLY A 318 32.37 -10.30 -16.52
C GLY A 318 31.35 -9.41 -17.25
N SER A 319 30.07 -9.79 -17.29
CA SER A 319 28.99 -9.02 -17.94
C SER A 319 28.70 -7.69 -17.24
N MET A 320 28.91 -7.61 -15.92
CA MET A 320 28.68 -6.41 -15.10
C MET A 320 29.64 -5.26 -15.39
N TRP A 321 30.70 -5.47 -16.17
CA TRP A 321 31.75 -4.48 -16.43
C TRP A 321 31.24 -3.13 -16.97
N GLY A 322 31.95 -2.05 -16.63
CA GLY A 322 31.62 -0.70 -17.09
C GLY A 322 30.49 -0.05 -16.29
N LEU A 323 29.46 0.46 -16.97
CA LEU A 323 28.43 1.30 -16.36
C LEU A 323 27.56 0.55 -15.33
N LYS A 324 27.25 -0.73 -15.59
CA LYS A 324 26.42 -1.57 -14.71
C LYS A 324 27.03 -1.66 -13.31
N MET A 325 28.25 -2.19 -13.18
CA MET A 325 28.93 -2.27 -11.87
C MET A 325 29.13 -0.88 -11.24
N LYS A 326 29.50 0.15 -12.02
CA LYS A 326 29.68 1.52 -11.47
C LYS A 326 28.40 2.01 -10.78
N GLN A 327 27.24 1.82 -11.42
CA GLN A 327 25.95 2.22 -10.86
C GLN A 327 25.50 1.32 -9.70
N THR A 328 25.79 0.02 -9.73
CA THR A 328 25.57 -0.92 -8.61
C THR A 328 26.38 -0.51 -7.38
N ILE A 329 27.66 -0.18 -7.54
CA ILE A 329 28.53 0.34 -6.46
C ILE A 329 27.95 1.65 -5.88
N GLU A 330 27.49 2.56 -6.74
CA GLU A 330 26.88 3.82 -6.32
C GLU A 330 25.54 3.62 -5.58
N ALA A 331 24.71 2.67 -6.04
CA ALA A 331 23.48 2.28 -5.37
C ALA A 331 23.76 1.72 -3.98
N MET A 332 24.65 0.74 -3.90
CA MET A 332 24.99 0.06 -2.65
C MET A 332 25.61 0.99 -1.62
N LYS A 333 26.44 1.97 -2.01
CA LYS A 333 26.95 3.00 -1.09
C LYS A 333 25.84 3.82 -0.44
N ALA A 334 24.78 4.16 -1.18
CA ALA A 334 23.62 4.87 -0.63
C ALA A 334 22.80 3.96 0.29
N ILE A 335 22.43 2.77 -0.19
CA ILE A 335 21.66 1.76 0.55
C ILE A 335 22.32 1.40 1.89
N LEU A 336 23.65 1.22 1.91
CA LEU A 336 24.40 0.98 3.15
C LEU A 336 24.38 2.16 4.13
N SER A 337 24.16 3.38 3.65
CA SER A 337 24.02 4.59 4.48
C SER A 337 22.61 4.76 5.08
N GLU A 338 21.63 4.00 4.58
CA GLU A 338 20.23 4.02 5.02
C GLU A 338 19.91 2.89 6.02
N LEU A 339 20.88 2.02 6.31
CA LEU A 339 20.78 1.02 7.39
C LEU A 339 20.78 1.70 8.76
N ARG A 340 19.87 1.29 9.65
CA ARG A 340 19.79 1.81 11.02
C ARG A 340 20.70 0.99 11.93
N ALA A 341 21.17 1.57 13.05
CA ALA A 341 22.05 0.87 13.98
C ALA A 341 21.48 -0.45 14.58
N ALA A 342 20.16 -0.62 14.58
CA ALA A 342 19.47 -1.85 14.98
C ALA A 342 19.36 -2.92 13.88
N ASP A 343 19.65 -2.57 12.62
CA ASP A 343 19.66 -3.50 11.49
C ASP A 343 20.98 -4.29 11.48
N GLN A 344 20.92 -5.57 11.13
CA GLN A 344 22.09 -6.43 10.90
C GLN A 344 22.30 -6.65 9.40
N PHE A 345 23.54 -6.73 8.93
CA PHE A 345 23.83 -6.97 7.52
C PHE A 345 25.13 -7.73 7.26
N SER A 346 25.27 -8.27 6.05
CA SER A 346 26.55 -8.60 5.44
C SER A 346 26.45 -8.53 3.90
N LEU A 347 27.58 -8.66 3.23
CA LEU A 347 27.73 -8.62 1.79
C LEU A 347 28.33 -9.92 1.28
N ILE A 348 27.75 -10.47 0.23
CA ILE A 348 28.30 -11.54 -0.59
C ILE A 348 28.50 -10.97 -1.99
N ASP A 349 29.70 -11.12 -2.55
CA ASP A 349 29.92 -10.95 -3.98
C ASP A 349 30.19 -12.32 -4.62
N PHE A 350 29.70 -12.53 -5.84
CA PHE A 350 29.84 -13.82 -6.50
C PHE A 350 30.11 -13.69 -8.00
N ASN A 351 30.93 -14.60 -8.51
CA ASN A 351 31.13 -14.81 -9.93
C ASN A 351 31.18 -16.32 -10.23
N HIS A 352 32.35 -16.86 -10.55
CA HIS A 352 32.60 -18.30 -10.52
C HIS A 352 32.84 -18.80 -9.08
N ASN A 353 33.42 -17.95 -8.23
CA ASN A 353 33.59 -18.17 -6.79
C ASN A 353 32.56 -17.34 -6.00
N VAL A 354 32.32 -17.70 -4.74
CA VAL A 354 31.53 -16.90 -3.79
C VAL A 354 32.47 -16.31 -2.73
N ARG A 355 32.33 -15.02 -2.43
CA ARG A 355 33.13 -14.29 -1.43
C ARG A 355 32.22 -13.54 -0.47
N CYS A 356 32.60 -13.50 0.80
CA CYS A 356 31.87 -12.77 1.84
C CYS A 356 32.75 -11.62 2.36
N TRP A 357 32.16 -10.45 2.60
CA TRP A 357 32.82 -9.37 3.37
C TRP A 357 32.92 -9.72 4.86
N ARG A 358 31.86 -10.32 5.39
CA ARG A 358 31.80 -10.95 6.73
C ARG A 358 31.05 -12.26 6.60
N ASP A 359 31.60 -13.34 7.15
CA ASP A 359 30.97 -14.67 7.15
C ASP A 359 29.78 -14.79 8.11
N ASN A 360 29.57 -13.79 8.97
CA ASN A 360 28.44 -13.63 9.87
C ASN A 360 27.76 -12.28 9.62
N LEU A 361 26.51 -12.13 10.07
CA LEU A 361 25.84 -10.84 10.16
C LEU A 361 26.54 -9.92 11.19
N VAL A 362 26.60 -8.62 10.89
CA VAL A 362 27.10 -7.59 11.81
C VAL A 362 26.11 -6.41 11.90
N SER A 363 25.99 -5.81 13.08
CA SER A 363 25.14 -4.61 13.27
C SER A 363 25.65 -3.44 12.42
N ALA A 364 24.73 -2.67 11.83
CA ALA A 364 25.02 -1.51 10.99
C ALA A 364 25.48 -0.27 11.78
N THR A 365 26.57 -0.43 12.53
CA THR A 365 27.30 0.68 13.16
C THR A 365 28.02 1.51 12.08
N PRO A 366 28.26 2.82 12.29
CA PRO A 366 28.96 3.66 11.31
C PRO A 366 30.32 3.10 10.86
N ALA A 367 31.07 2.47 11.76
CA ALA A 367 32.35 1.85 11.44
C ALA A 367 32.22 0.65 10.49
N GLN A 368 31.24 -0.24 10.73
CA GLN A 368 30.97 -1.39 9.86
C GLN A 368 30.40 -0.96 8.51
N VAL A 369 29.55 0.08 8.48
CA VAL A 369 29.02 0.67 7.25
C VAL A 369 30.12 1.27 6.38
N GLU A 370 31.08 2.01 6.95
CA GLU A 370 32.22 2.54 6.18
C GLU A 370 33.23 1.47 5.75
N ASP A 371 33.38 0.38 6.51
CA ASP A 371 34.18 -0.78 6.11
C ASP A 371 33.54 -1.53 4.92
N ALA A 372 32.23 -1.79 4.97
CA ALA A 372 31.46 -2.36 3.88
C ALA A 372 31.50 -1.48 2.61
N LYS A 373 31.42 -0.15 2.76
CA LYS A 373 31.60 0.79 1.63
C LYS A 373 32.99 0.73 1.03
N LYS A 374 34.05 0.45 1.81
CA LYS A 374 35.40 0.22 1.27
C LYS A 374 35.47 -1.11 0.53
N TYR A 375 34.91 -2.19 1.08
CA TYR A 375 34.84 -3.49 0.41
C TYR A 375 34.20 -3.40 -0.97
N ILE A 376 33.01 -2.78 -1.08
CA ILE A 376 32.32 -2.64 -2.38
C ILE A 376 33.14 -1.83 -3.40
N GLN A 377 34.06 -0.96 -2.97
CA GLN A 377 34.96 -0.22 -3.87
C GLN A 377 36.14 -1.05 -4.40
N THR A 378 36.49 -2.17 -3.78
CA THR A 378 37.55 -3.07 -4.27
C THR A 378 37.03 -4.16 -5.21
N ILE A 379 35.70 -4.23 -5.43
CA ILE A 379 35.06 -5.19 -6.33
C ILE A 379 35.40 -4.87 -7.79
N HIS A 380 35.94 -5.87 -8.50
CA HIS A 380 36.28 -5.82 -9.92
C HIS A 380 35.57 -6.93 -10.71
N PRO A 381 34.65 -6.61 -11.65
CA PRO A 381 33.91 -7.59 -12.46
C PRO A 381 34.82 -8.53 -13.26
N ASN A 382 34.65 -9.85 -13.12
CA ASN A 382 35.39 -10.88 -13.86
C ASN A 382 34.71 -12.27 -13.77
N GLY A 383 34.98 -13.16 -14.73
CA GLY A 383 34.55 -14.56 -14.68
C GLY A 383 33.07 -14.81 -15.00
N GLY A 384 32.59 -16.03 -14.72
CA GLY A 384 31.19 -16.45 -14.89
C GLY A 384 30.29 -16.14 -13.69
N THR A 385 29.18 -16.86 -13.57
CA THR A 385 28.03 -16.49 -12.71
C THR A 385 27.44 -17.74 -12.01
N ASN A 386 27.58 -17.82 -10.67
CA ASN A 386 27.22 -18.98 -9.83
C ASN A 386 26.13 -18.60 -8.79
N ILE A 387 24.92 -18.31 -9.29
CA ILE A 387 23.77 -17.89 -8.47
C ILE A 387 23.40 -18.95 -7.40
N ASN A 388 23.54 -20.24 -7.73
CA ASN A 388 23.18 -21.34 -6.83
C ASN A 388 24.02 -21.33 -5.55
N GLU A 389 25.35 -21.29 -5.67
CA GLU A 389 26.24 -21.28 -4.52
C GLU A 389 26.14 -19.98 -3.73
N ALA A 390 25.99 -18.84 -4.41
CA ALA A 390 25.86 -17.53 -3.78
C ALA A 390 24.59 -17.42 -2.91
N LEU A 391 23.45 -17.91 -3.40
CA LEU A 391 22.21 -17.97 -2.62
C LEU A 391 22.30 -19.00 -1.49
N LEU A 392 22.90 -20.17 -1.70
CA LEU A 392 23.09 -21.16 -0.64
C LEU A 392 24.05 -20.70 0.46
N ARG A 393 25.07 -19.88 0.13
CA ARG A 393 25.92 -19.21 1.13
C ARG A 393 25.13 -18.17 1.91
N ALA A 394 24.26 -17.39 1.25
CA ALA A 394 23.42 -16.40 1.91
C ALA A 394 22.42 -17.07 2.89
N THR A 395 21.73 -18.12 2.46
CA THR A 395 20.81 -18.86 3.34
C THR A 395 21.54 -19.58 4.47
N PHE A 396 22.76 -20.09 4.25
CA PHE A 396 23.58 -20.65 5.32
C PHE A 396 23.83 -19.63 6.45
N ILE A 397 24.28 -18.41 6.11
CA ILE A 397 24.59 -17.37 7.12
C ILE A 397 23.33 -16.99 7.94
N LEU A 398 22.17 -16.90 7.30
CA LEU A 398 20.90 -16.62 8.00
C LEU A 398 20.43 -17.80 8.87
N ASN A 399 20.51 -19.04 8.36
CA ASN A 399 20.14 -20.24 9.12
C ASN A 399 21.05 -20.41 10.35
N GLU A 400 22.36 -20.23 10.23
CA GLU A 400 23.28 -20.35 11.38
C GLU A 400 23.02 -19.27 12.44
N ALA A 401 22.81 -18.01 12.03
CA ALA A 401 22.44 -16.95 12.96
C ALA A 401 21.10 -17.22 13.66
N GLN A 402 20.15 -17.88 12.99
CA GLN A 402 18.89 -18.33 13.58
C GLN A 402 19.10 -19.50 14.56
N ASN A 403 19.87 -20.52 14.16
CA ASN A 403 20.21 -21.69 14.99
C ASN A 403 20.93 -21.30 16.28
N LEU A 404 21.81 -20.28 16.21
CA LEU A 404 22.56 -19.74 17.35
C LEU A 404 21.79 -18.71 18.19
N GLY A 405 20.53 -18.39 17.83
CA GLY A 405 19.71 -17.39 18.55
C GLY A 405 20.23 -15.95 18.44
N MET A 406 21.04 -15.65 17.42
CA MET A 406 21.66 -14.33 17.20
C MET A 406 20.75 -13.33 16.45
N LEU A 407 19.67 -13.83 15.85
CA LEU A 407 18.62 -13.00 15.25
C LEU A 407 17.63 -12.57 16.33
N ASP A 408 17.32 -11.26 16.39
CA ASP A 408 16.25 -10.74 17.23
C ASP A 408 14.90 -11.39 16.84
N PRO A 409 14.17 -12.05 17.76
CA PRO A 409 12.85 -12.63 17.47
C PRO A 409 11.83 -11.67 16.88
N ASN A 410 11.99 -10.36 17.08
CA ASN A 410 11.13 -9.32 16.51
C ASN A 410 11.61 -8.84 15.13
N SER A 411 12.85 -9.08 14.73
CA SER A 411 13.39 -8.70 13.42
C SER A 411 12.76 -9.45 12.22
N VAL A 412 13.07 -9.01 10.99
CA VAL A 412 12.75 -9.73 9.75
C VAL A 412 14.01 -9.99 8.91
N SER A 413 14.09 -11.18 8.30
CA SER A 413 15.28 -11.63 7.56
C SER A 413 15.03 -11.67 6.05
N MET A 414 15.96 -11.09 5.28
CA MET A 414 15.82 -10.95 3.83
C MET A 414 17.15 -11.05 3.07
N ILE A 415 17.07 -11.55 1.83
CA ILE A 415 18.17 -11.64 0.88
C ILE A 415 17.82 -10.74 -0.33
N VAL A 416 18.77 -9.93 -0.78
CA VAL A 416 18.64 -9.11 -2.00
C VAL A 416 19.71 -9.55 -3.00
N LEU A 417 19.30 -10.35 -3.99
CA LEU A 417 20.12 -10.73 -5.14
C LEU A 417 20.14 -9.61 -6.17
N VAL A 418 21.32 -9.30 -6.71
CA VAL A 418 21.52 -8.39 -7.85
C VAL A 418 22.32 -9.15 -8.91
N SER A 419 21.77 -9.33 -10.11
CA SER A 419 22.40 -10.10 -11.20
C SER A 419 22.09 -9.51 -12.58
N ASP A 420 22.99 -9.67 -13.54
CA ASP A 420 22.77 -9.20 -14.92
C ASP A 420 22.76 -10.30 -15.99
N GLY A 421 23.18 -11.51 -15.65
CA GLY A 421 23.17 -12.68 -16.53
C GLY A 421 22.63 -13.95 -15.84
N ASP A 422 22.42 -14.98 -16.67
CA ASP A 422 22.01 -16.32 -16.24
C ASP A 422 23.17 -17.10 -15.54
N PRO A 423 22.86 -18.17 -14.79
CA PRO A 423 23.87 -19.08 -14.25
C PRO A 423 24.75 -19.70 -15.35
N THR A 424 26.06 -19.50 -15.23
CA THR A 424 27.08 -20.04 -16.15
C THR A 424 28.13 -20.91 -15.47
N VAL A 425 28.15 -20.95 -14.12
CA VAL A 425 29.04 -21.77 -13.30
C VAL A 425 28.24 -22.42 -12.16
N GLY A 426 28.64 -23.61 -11.70
CA GLY A 426 27.92 -24.37 -10.67
C GLY A 426 26.76 -25.18 -11.24
N GLU A 427 25.62 -25.21 -10.55
CA GLU A 427 24.37 -25.78 -11.10
C GLU A 427 23.73 -24.78 -12.07
N LEU A 428 23.48 -25.23 -13.30
CA LEU A 428 22.96 -24.45 -14.41
C LEU A 428 21.46 -24.68 -14.64
N LYS A 429 20.90 -25.77 -14.09
CA LYS A 429 19.48 -26.10 -14.24
C LYS A 429 18.65 -25.22 -13.30
N LEU A 430 18.09 -24.15 -13.85
CA LEU A 430 17.22 -23.18 -13.18
C LEU A 430 16.20 -23.81 -12.21
N THR A 431 15.59 -24.94 -12.58
CA THR A 431 14.64 -25.70 -11.74
C THR A 431 15.28 -26.38 -10.54
N THR A 432 16.54 -26.84 -10.64
CA THR A 432 17.30 -27.34 -9.48
C THR A 432 17.66 -26.18 -8.56
N ILE A 433 18.10 -25.03 -9.10
CA ILE A 433 18.44 -23.85 -8.29
C ILE A 433 17.22 -23.38 -7.49
N GLN A 434 16.06 -23.26 -8.14
CA GLN A 434 14.78 -22.95 -7.47
C GLN A 434 14.48 -23.92 -6.31
N LYS A 435 14.62 -25.23 -6.55
CA LYS A 435 14.43 -26.26 -5.52
C LYS A 435 15.44 -26.11 -4.36
N ASN A 436 16.73 -25.99 -4.67
CA ASN A 436 17.80 -25.88 -3.68
C ASN A 436 17.58 -24.68 -2.75
N VAL A 437 17.30 -23.51 -3.34
CA VAL A 437 17.05 -22.27 -2.60
C VAL A 437 15.77 -22.37 -1.76
N LYS A 438 14.67 -22.90 -2.32
CA LYS A 438 13.43 -23.11 -1.55
C LYS A 438 13.61 -24.07 -0.37
N GLN A 439 14.37 -25.15 -0.56
CA GLN A 439 14.71 -26.11 0.51
C GLN A 439 15.66 -25.53 1.58
N SER A 440 16.39 -24.46 1.27
CA SER A 440 17.33 -23.80 2.19
C SER A 440 16.74 -22.57 2.90
N ILE A 441 15.84 -21.84 2.25
CA ILE A 441 15.06 -20.74 2.86
C ILE A 441 13.95 -21.27 3.78
N LYS A 442 13.41 -22.47 3.50
CA LYS A 442 12.42 -23.18 4.34
C LYS A 442 11.19 -22.36 4.76
N ASP A 443 10.83 -21.34 4.00
CA ASP A 443 9.75 -20.42 4.39
C ASP A 443 10.04 -19.66 5.71
N GLU A 444 11.29 -19.24 5.92
CA GLU A 444 11.68 -18.30 7.00
C GLU A 444 12.02 -16.90 6.46
N PHE A 445 12.71 -16.81 5.31
CA PHE A 445 13.28 -15.54 4.79
C PHE A 445 12.59 -15.05 3.50
N SER A 446 12.62 -13.75 3.24
CA SER A 446 12.20 -13.16 1.95
C SER A 446 13.38 -13.03 0.97
N LEU A 447 13.25 -13.54 -0.25
CA LEU A 447 14.23 -13.36 -1.34
C LEU A 447 13.73 -12.34 -2.37
N PHE A 448 14.48 -11.26 -2.53
CA PHE A 448 14.27 -10.23 -3.54
C PHE A 448 15.32 -10.33 -4.65
N CYS A 449 14.93 -10.07 -5.89
CA CYS A 449 15.81 -10.19 -7.07
C CYS A 449 15.80 -8.93 -7.94
N LEU A 450 16.98 -8.35 -8.17
CA LEU A 450 17.20 -7.24 -9.10
C LEU A 450 17.90 -7.75 -10.36
N GLY A 451 17.13 -7.87 -11.45
CA GLY A 451 17.64 -8.25 -12.76
C GLY A 451 18.05 -7.03 -13.57
N ILE A 452 19.35 -6.79 -13.71
CA ILE A 452 19.91 -5.65 -14.45
C ILE A 452 19.96 -5.97 -15.95
N GLY A 453 19.42 -5.08 -16.78
CA GLY A 453 19.40 -5.26 -18.23
C GLY A 453 18.41 -6.34 -18.70
N PHE A 454 18.71 -6.96 -19.84
CA PHE A 454 17.84 -7.93 -20.51
C PHE A 454 18.46 -9.33 -20.66
N ASP A 455 19.73 -9.50 -20.27
CA ASP A 455 20.53 -10.70 -20.55
C ASP A 455 20.34 -11.84 -19.53
N VAL A 456 19.44 -11.66 -18.55
CA VAL A 456 19.02 -12.64 -17.54
C VAL A 456 17.55 -13.05 -17.72
N ASP A 457 17.24 -14.35 -17.52
CA ASP A 457 15.89 -14.92 -17.45
C ASP A 457 15.11 -14.26 -16.29
N TYR A 458 14.32 -13.25 -16.66
CA TYR A 458 13.49 -12.51 -15.71
C TYR A 458 12.41 -13.40 -15.09
N ASP A 459 11.89 -14.37 -15.84
CA ASP A 459 10.86 -15.26 -15.34
C ASP A 459 11.46 -16.21 -14.30
N PHE A 460 12.74 -16.61 -14.42
CA PHE A 460 13.47 -17.36 -13.40
C PHE A 460 13.64 -16.55 -12.12
N LEU A 461 14.10 -15.30 -12.23
CA LEU A 461 14.24 -14.38 -11.10
C LEU A 461 12.88 -14.11 -10.42
N GLN A 462 11.82 -13.91 -11.20
CA GLN A 462 10.47 -13.69 -10.69
C GLN A 462 9.91 -14.94 -10.00
N ARG A 463 10.09 -16.13 -10.58
CA ARG A 463 9.72 -17.41 -9.95
C ARG A 463 10.45 -17.59 -8.62
N ILE A 464 11.79 -17.54 -8.60
CA ILE A 464 12.57 -17.85 -7.39
C ILE A 464 12.34 -16.84 -6.24
N ALA A 465 12.06 -15.57 -6.56
CA ALA A 465 11.64 -14.58 -5.57
C ALA A 465 10.21 -14.85 -5.05
N THR A 466 9.26 -15.18 -5.94
CA THR A 466 7.86 -15.46 -5.57
C THR A 466 7.76 -16.74 -4.73
N ASP A 467 8.48 -17.79 -5.10
CA ASP A 467 8.61 -19.04 -4.34
C ASP A 467 9.10 -18.79 -2.91
N ASN A 468 9.84 -17.70 -2.68
CA ASN A 468 10.50 -17.36 -1.43
C ASN A 468 10.09 -15.97 -0.90
N ARG A 469 8.79 -15.66 -0.97
CA ARG A 469 8.14 -14.55 -0.24
C ARG A 469 8.72 -13.15 -0.52
N GLY A 470 9.27 -12.92 -1.69
CA GLY A 470 9.71 -11.61 -2.15
C GLY A 470 9.22 -11.31 -3.57
N MET A 471 9.92 -10.42 -4.26
CA MET A 471 9.60 -10.03 -5.63
C MET A 471 10.87 -9.81 -6.46
N ALA A 472 10.73 -9.94 -7.78
CA ALA A 472 11.73 -9.47 -8.72
C ALA A 472 11.37 -8.07 -9.25
N GLN A 473 12.38 -7.23 -9.49
CA GLN A 473 12.26 -5.99 -10.26
C GLN A 473 13.34 -5.96 -11.36
N ARG A 474 12.94 -5.58 -12.58
CA ARG A 474 13.86 -5.30 -13.70
C ARG A 474 14.45 -3.90 -13.51
N ILE A 475 15.76 -3.78 -13.73
CA ILE A 475 16.52 -2.53 -13.62
C ILE A 475 17.17 -2.26 -14.98
N PHE A 476 16.88 -1.14 -15.62
CA PHE A 476 17.53 -0.78 -16.87
C PHE A 476 18.99 -0.39 -16.61
N GLY A 477 19.92 -1.01 -17.34
CA GLY A 477 21.37 -0.80 -17.24
C GLY A 477 21.83 0.51 -17.91
N ASN A 478 21.40 1.65 -17.38
CA ASN A 478 21.59 2.99 -17.91
C ASN A 478 22.17 3.94 -16.83
N GLN A 479 22.08 5.26 -17.04
CA GLN A 479 22.52 6.27 -16.06
C GLN A 479 21.58 6.39 -14.83
N GLU A 480 20.41 5.75 -14.86
CA GLU A 480 19.41 5.77 -13.80
C GLU A 480 19.41 4.47 -12.98
N THR A 481 20.26 3.48 -13.30
CA THR A 481 20.37 2.21 -12.59
C THR A 481 20.47 2.42 -11.07
N SER A 482 21.30 3.37 -10.62
CA SER A 482 21.45 3.67 -9.19
C SER A 482 20.17 4.22 -8.56
N ALA A 483 19.42 5.07 -9.27
CA ALA A 483 18.14 5.60 -8.81
C ALA A 483 17.05 4.52 -8.77
N GLN A 484 16.99 3.64 -9.78
CA GLN A 484 16.06 2.52 -9.84
C GLN A 484 16.30 1.51 -8.71
N MET A 485 17.57 1.20 -8.38
CA MET A 485 17.94 0.32 -7.27
C MET A 485 17.58 0.92 -5.91
N LYS A 486 17.82 2.22 -5.68
CA LYS A 486 17.37 2.93 -4.47
C LYS A 486 15.85 2.96 -4.37
N ARG A 487 15.15 3.22 -5.49
CA ARG A 487 13.67 3.18 -5.55
C ARG A 487 13.11 1.78 -5.23
N PHE A 488 13.81 0.71 -5.62
CA PHE A 488 13.47 -0.65 -5.16
C PHE A 488 13.71 -0.81 -3.66
N TYR A 489 14.91 -0.49 -3.18
CA TYR A 489 15.26 -0.65 -1.76
C TYR A 489 14.24 0.05 -0.84
N ASN A 490 13.82 1.26 -1.19
CA ASN A 490 12.86 2.04 -0.39
C ASN A 490 11.45 1.43 -0.34
N GLN A 491 11.10 0.48 -1.21
CA GLN A 491 9.85 -0.29 -1.13
C GLN A 491 9.94 -1.47 -0.13
N VAL A 492 11.15 -1.86 0.30
CA VAL A 492 11.39 -3.05 1.15
C VAL A 492 12.27 -2.77 2.39
N SER A 493 12.86 -1.57 2.52
CA SER A 493 13.80 -1.21 3.59
C SER A 493 13.14 -0.95 4.94
N THR A 494 11.82 -0.70 4.95
CA THR A 494 11.02 -0.28 6.11
C THR A 494 9.88 -1.27 6.38
N PRO A 495 10.18 -2.49 6.88
CA PRO A 495 9.17 -3.45 7.33
C PRO A 495 8.47 -2.90 8.59
N LEU A 496 7.13 -2.93 8.63
CA LEU A 496 6.32 -2.41 9.74
C LEU A 496 5.59 -3.52 10.53
N LEU A 497 5.09 -4.54 9.83
CA LEU A 497 4.42 -5.70 10.43
C LEU A 497 4.94 -6.99 9.81
N LYS A 498 4.83 -8.09 10.56
CA LYS A 498 5.05 -9.46 10.09
C LYS A 498 3.94 -10.40 10.57
N LYS A 499 3.84 -11.58 9.95
CA LYS A 499 2.79 -12.59 10.24
C LYS A 499 1.36 -12.01 10.19
N ILE A 500 1.04 -11.24 9.16
CA ILE A 500 -0.27 -10.61 8.99
C ILE A 500 -1.27 -11.67 8.51
N GLN A 501 -2.32 -11.93 9.28
CA GLN A 501 -3.39 -12.88 8.94
C GLN A 501 -4.75 -12.18 8.98
N PHE A 502 -5.47 -12.25 7.86
CA PHE A 502 -6.85 -11.79 7.73
C PHE A 502 -7.81 -12.97 7.96
N ASN A 503 -8.81 -12.75 8.80
CA ASN A 503 -9.84 -13.74 9.12
C ASN A 503 -11.21 -13.15 8.78
N TYR A 504 -12.09 -13.98 8.22
CA TYR A 504 -13.45 -13.62 7.79
C TYR A 504 -14.41 -14.76 8.18
N PRO A 505 -15.70 -14.49 8.47
CA PRO A 505 -16.70 -15.52 8.77
C PRO A 505 -16.88 -16.52 7.61
N GLN A 506 -16.45 -17.77 7.80
CA GLN A 506 -16.47 -18.81 6.75
C GLN A 506 -17.88 -19.18 6.27
N GLU A 507 -18.92 -18.92 7.08
CA GLU A 507 -20.32 -19.15 6.70
C GLU A 507 -20.86 -18.06 5.74
N SER A 508 -20.27 -16.86 5.75
CA SER A 508 -20.74 -15.70 4.99
C SER A 508 -19.81 -15.30 3.85
N VAL A 509 -18.58 -15.82 3.81
CA VAL A 509 -17.52 -15.41 2.88
C VAL A 509 -16.91 -16.62 2.16
N SER A 510 -16.72 -16.49 0.85
CA SER A 510 -16.17 -17.53 -0.04
C SER A 510 -15.19 -16.95 -1.07
N ASP A 511 -14.46 -17.82 -1.78
CA ASP A 511 -13.48 -17.47 -2.82
C ASP A 511 -12.51 -16.34 -2.44
N VAL A 512 -12.02 -16.37 -1.20
CA VAL A 512 -11.08 -15.36 -0.69
C VAL A 512 -9.70 -15.55 -1.33
N THR A 513 -9.08 -14.45 -1.75
CA THR A 513 -7.69 -14.42 -2.22
C THR A 513 -6.72 -14.70 -1.06
N GLN A 514 -5.42 -14.66 -1.32
CA GLN A 514 -4.37 -14.73 -0.29
C GLN A 514 -4.73 -13.82 0.91
N SER A 515 -4.90 -14.45 2.08
CA SER A 515 -5.28 -13.81 3.34
C SER A 515 -4.16 -13.84 4.39
N SER A 516 -2.97 -14.33 4.02
CA SER A 516 -1.82 -14.49 4.91
C SER A 516 -0.57 -13.89 4.28
N PHE A 517 0.10 -12.98 4.97
CA PHE A 517 1.22 -12.19 4.45
C PHE A 517 2.37 -12.13 5.46
N HIS A 518 3.57 -12.44 5.02
CA HIS A 518 4.71 -12.61 5.93
C HIS A 518 5.31 -11.29 6.41
N ASN A 519 5.30 -10.26 5.55
CA ASN A 519 5.84 -8.92 5.82
C ASN A 519 4.92 -7.86 5.18
N TYR A 520 4.72 -6.74 5.87
CA TYR A 520 4.13 -5.52 5.34
C TYR A 520 5.16 -4.39 5.42
N PHE A 521 5.33 -3.63 4.35
CA PHE A 521 6.34 -2.58 4.22
C PHE A 521 5.70 -1.19 4.17
N GLY A 522 6.33 -0.21 4.82
CA GLY A 522 5.87 1.18 4.89
C GLY A 522 5.67 1.78 3.50
N GLY A 523 4.50 2.40 3.30
CA GLY A 523 4.13 3.00 2.01
C GLY A 523 3.73 2.00 0.91
N SER A 524 3.65 0.71 1.23
CA SER A 524 2.93 -0.30 0.43
C SER A 524 1.47 -0.43 0.90
N GLU A 525 0.75 -1.39 0.32
CA GLU A 525 -0.63 -1.76 0.69
C GLU A 525 -0.83 -3.27 0.42
N ILE A 526 -1.46 -3.96 1.37
CA ILE A 526 -2.00 -5.31 1.18
C ILE A 526 -3.45 -5.17 0.72
N VAL A 527 -3.90 -6.02 -0.20
CA VAL A 527 -5.30 -6.07 -0.62
C VAL A 527 -5.76 -7.53 -0.64
N VAL A 528 -6.87 -7.79 0.05
CA VAL A 528 -7.56 -9.09 0.06
C VAL A 528 -8.94 -8.90 -0.56
N ALA A 529 -9.40 -9.85 -1.35
CA ALA A 529 -10.72 -9.82 -1.97
C ALA A 529 -11.45 -11.14 -1.76
N GLY A 530 -12.78 -11.12 -1.85
CA GLY A 530 -13.59 -12.34 -1.81
C GLY A 530 -15.05 -12.09 -2.20
N LYS A 531 -15.84 -13.16 -2.17
CA LYS A 531 -17.31 -13.10 -2.26
C LYS A 531 -17.91 -13.08 -0.86
N VAL A 532 -19.07 -12.44 -0.74
CA VAL A 532 -19.86 -12.38 0.49
C VAL A 532 -21.33 -12.66 0.18
N ASP A 533 -21.98 -13.53 0.96
CA ASP A 533 -23.43 -13.70 0.89
C ASP A 533 -24.12 -12.53 1.58
N THR A 534 -24.59 -11.58 0.77
CA THR A 534 -25.33 -10.41 1.22
C THR A 534 -26.82 -10.69 1.48
N ALA A 535 -27.33 -11.90 1.24
CA ALA A 535 -28.76 -12.19 1.38
C ALA A 535 -29.24 -12.22 2.84
N ASN A 536 -28.35 -12.58 3.77
CA ASN A 536 -28.66 -12.73 5.21
C ASN A 536 -27.73 -11.90 6.11
N LEU A 537 -26.76 -11.17 5.55
CA LEU A 537 -25.70 -10.48 6.28
C LEU A 537 -25.94 -8.96 6.27
N GLN A 538 -26.17 -8.36 7.45
CA GLN A 538 -26.24 -6.90 7.59
C GLN A 538 -24.87 -6.24 7.68
N HIS A 539 -23.91 -6.92 8.35
CA HIS A 539 -22.56 -6.42 8.54
C HIS A 539 -21.55 -7.54 8.30
N LEU A 540 -20.48 -7.26 7.55
CA LEU A 540 -19.32 -8.14 7.45
C LEU A 540 -18.26 -7.72 8.49
N GLU A 541 -17.75 -8.70 9.22
CA GLU A 541 -16.63 -8.55 10.14
C GLU A 541 -15.34 -9.11 9.52
N SER A 542 -14.21 -8.48 9.81
CA SER A 542 -12.88 -8.99 9.51
C SER A 542 -11.95 -8.78 10.70
N VAL A 543 -11.22 -9.82 11.08
CA VAL A 543 -10.22 -9.76 12.17
C VAL A 543 -8.83 -9.94 11.58
N VAL A 544 -8.00 -8.89 11.68
CA VAL A 544 -6.63 -8.86 11.17
C VAL A 544 -5.66 -8.95 12.34
N THR A 545 -4.91 -10.05 12.44
CA THR A 545 -3.84 -10.22 13.42
C THR A 545 -2.48 -9.94 12.78
N ALA A 546 -1.55 -9.32 13.51
CA ALA A 546 -0.20 -9.03 13.01
C ALA A 546 0.80 -8.76 14.15
N THR A 547 2.04 -9.22 13.98
CA THR A 547 3.15 -8.91 14.89
C THR A 547 3.83 -7.60 14.49
N ALA A 548 3.80 -6.61 15.37
CA ALA A 548 4.55 -5.35 15.28
C ALA A 548 5.89 -5.45 16.05
N ALA A 549 6.74 -4.43 15.94
CA ALA A 549 8.13 -4.47 16.44
C ALA A 549 8.32 -4.84 17.92
N ASN A 550 7.31 -4.65 18.78
CA ASN A 550 7.33 -5.05 20.19
C ASN A 550 5.91 -5.32 20.75
N ALA A 551 4.95 -5.71 19.92
CA ALA A 551 3.58 -5.99 20.34
C ALA A 551 2.86 -6.89 19.32
N GLU A 552 1.92 -7.71 19.79
CA GLU A 552 0.93 -8.33 18.91
C GLU A 552 -0.25 -7.37 18.76
N LEU A 553 -0.72 -7.19 17.52
CA LEU A 553 -1.89 -6.41 17.15
C LEU A 553 -3.01 -7.34 16.72
N VAL A 554 -4.21 -7.08 17.19
CA VAL A 554 -5.46 -7.64 16.67
C VAL A 554 -6.37 -6.46 16.33
N MET A 555 -6.90 -6.42 15.12
CA MET A 555 -7.71 -5.30 14.64
C MET A 555 -9.01 -5.81 14.03
N GLU A 556 -10.12 -5.14 14.31
CA GLU A 556 -11.48 -5.62 14.07
C GLU A 556 -12.22 -4.60 13.19
N THR A 557 -12.42 -4.95 11.91
CA THR A 557 -13.17 -4.11 10.96
C THR A 557 -14.58 -4.67 10.79
N LEU A 558 -15.60 -3.93 11.25
CA LEU A 558 -17.01 -4.21 10.98
C LEU A 558 -17.56 -3.19 9.97
N ARG A 559 -18.24 -3.64 8.91
CA ARG A 559 -18.86 -2.76 7.90
C ARG A 559 -20.26 -3.21 7.50
N ASP A 560 -21.15 -2.24 7.33
CA ASP A 560 -22.50 -2.42 6.81
C ASP A 560 -22.44 -2.73 5.31
N VAL A 561 -23.18 -3.76 4.89
CA VAL A 561 -23.20 -4.26 3.52
C VAL A 561 -23.85 -3.27 2.53
N GLU A 562 -24.73 -2.38 3.01
CA GLU A 562 -25.42 -1.35 2.19
C GLU A 562 -24.75 0.03 2.25
N GLU A 563 -23.66 0.24 3.02
CA GLU A 563 -23.03 1.57 3.17
C GLU A 563 -22.57 2.18 1.84
N LEU A 564 -21.94 1.36 0.99
CA LEU A 564 -21.37 1.80 -0.29
C LEU A 564 -22.43 2.03 -1.38
N ASP A 565 -23.56 1.31 -1.31
CA ASP A 565 -24.68 1.41 -2.26
C ASP A 565 -25.17 2.85 -2.43
N GLY A 566 -25.35 3.54 -1.31
CA GLY A 566 -25.87 4.90 -1.25
C GLY A 566 -24.94 5.96 -1.89
N PHE A 567 -23.66 5.63 -2.08
CA PHE A 567 -22.66 6.47 -2.76
C PHE A 567 -22.50 6.04 -4.22
N MET A 568 -22.21 4.76 -4.48
CA MET A 568 -21.90 4.26 -5.82
C MET A 568 -23.09 4.35 -6.78
N LYS A 569 -24.31 3.99 -6.35
CA LYS A 569 -25.52 4.04 -7.20
C LYS A 569 -25.96 5.46 -7.58
N LYS A 570 -25.31 6.51 -7.03
CA LYS A 570 -25.56 7.92 -7.35
C LYS A 570 -24.46 8.58 -8.17
N ASP A 571 -23.30 7.94 -8.36
CA ASP A 571 -22.24 8.48 -9.20
C ASP A 571 -22.41 8.02 -10.65
N LYS A 572 -22.34 8.96 -11.60
CA LYS A 572 -22.51 8.68 -13.03
C LYS A 572 -21.26 8.07 -13.70
N TYR A 573 -20.11 8.17 -13.05
CA TYR A 573 -18.81 7.77 -13.58
C TYR A 573 -18.19 6.59 -12.83
N ALA A 574 -18.55 6.35 -11.57
CA ALA A 574 -18.07 5.19 -10.81
C ALA A 574 -18.39 3.88 -11.55
N ASP A 575 -17.44 2.95 -11.55
CA ASP A 575 -17.63 1.62 -12.12
C ASP A 575 -18.51 0.78 -11.18
N PRO A 576 -19.75 0.41 -11.59
CA PRO A 576 -20.67 -0.32 -10.71
C PRO A 576 -20.21 -1.77 -10.46
N GLU A 577 -19.18 -2.26 -11.13
CA GLU A 577 -18.70 -3.64 -11.04
C GLU A 577 -17.28 -3.74 -10.46
N PHE A 578 -16.77 -2.65 -9.87
CA PHE A 578 -15.36 -2.54 -9.48
C PHE A 578 -14.90 -3.63 -8.49
N THR A 579 -15.72 -3.99 -7.50
CA THR A 579 -15.40 -5.08 -6.54
C THR A 579 -15.29 -6.43 -7.23
N ARG A 580 -16.25 -6.79 -8.09
CA ARG A 580 -16.21 -8.04 -8.88
C ARG A 580 -15.01 -8.07 -9.82
N LYS A 581 -14.67 -6.95 -10.46
CA LYS A 581 -13.50 -6.81 -11.34
C LYS A 581 -12.19 -6.95 -10.57
N LEU A 582 -12.03 -6.28 -9.43
CA LEU A 582 -10.85 -6.39 -8.56
C LEU A 582 -10.69 -7.79 -7.98
N TRP A 583 -11.77 -8.43 -7.51
CA TRP A 583 -11.75 -9.81 -7.06
C TRP A 583 -11.30 -10.76 -8.17
N ALA A 584 -11.86 -10.63 -9.38
CA ALA A 584 -11.46 -11.47 -10.51
C ALA A 584 -10.02 -11.22 -10.95
N TYR A 585 -9.58 -9.95 -10.97
CA TYR A 585 -8.21 -9.54 -11.24
C TYR A 585 -7.23 -10.21 -10.27
N LEU A 586 -7.48 -10.13 -8.97
CA LEU A 586 -6.63 -10.69 -7.93
C LEU A 586 -6.62 -12.23 -7.99
N THR A 587 -7.79 -12.85 -8.07
CA THR A 587 -7.95 -14.32 -8.13
C THR A 587 -7.29 -14.92 -9.39
N VAL A 588 -7.44 -14.30 -10.56
CA VAL A 588 -6.77 -14.76 -11.79
C VAL A 588 -5.24 -14.62 -11.69
N ASN A 589 -4.73 -13.52 -11.15
CA ASN A 589 -3.29 -13.33 -10.95
C ASN A 589 -2.71 -14.30 -9.90
N GLN A 590 -3.46 -14.58 -8.82
CA GLN A 590 -3.08 -15.59 -7.82
C GLN A 590 -3.01 -16.99 -8.45
N MET A 591 -4.06 -17.42 -9.15
CA MET A 591 -4.06 -18.71 -9.85
C MET A 591 -2.92 -18.82 -10.88
N LEU A 592 -2.56 -17.73 -11.57
CA LEU A 592 -1.41 -17.70 -12.48
C LEU A 592 -0.09 -17.96 -11.74
N ALA A 593 0.10 -17.41 -10.55
CA ALA A 593 1.25 -17.69 -9.69
C ALA A 593 1.24 -19.15 -9.19
N GLU A 594 0.13 -19.62 -8.63
CA GLU A 594 -0.06 -21.00 -8.15
C GLU A 594 0.18 -22.04 -9.27
N ARG A 595 -0.31 -21.77 -10.49
CA ARG A 595 -0.05 -22.62 -11.65
C ARG A 595 1.44 -22.74 -11.95
N ASN A 596 2.22 -21.67 -11.76
CA ASN A 596 3.65 -21.69 -12.03
C ASN A 596 4.41 -22.52 -10.99
N THR A 597 4.05 -22.44 -9.71
CA THR A 597 4.70 -23.16 -8.60
C THR A 597 4.20 -24.60 -8.40
N ALA A 598 2.95 -24.91 -8.80
CA ALA A 598 2.29 -26.20 -8.53
C ALA A 598 3.13 -27.45 -8.90
N PRO A 599 3.22 -28.48 -8.03
CA PRO A 599 4.16 -29.58 -8.20
C PRO A 599 3.79 -30.60 -9.30
N THR A 600 2.50 -30.78 -9.62
CA THR A 600 2.05 -31.85 -10.55
C THR A 600 1.43 -31.31 -11.83
N ALA A 601 1.62 -32.06 -12.93
CA ALA A 601 0.98 -31.75 -14.21
C ALA A 601 -0.55 -31.92 -14.19
N ALA A 602 -1.12 -32.64 -13.21
CA ALA A 602 -2.57 -32.70 -13.00
C ALA A 602 -3.09 -31.37 -12.42
N LEU A 603 -2.50 -30.93 -11.30
CA LEU A 603 -2.89 -29.68 -10.64
C LEU A 603 -2.70 -28.47 -11.57
N LYS A 604 -1.60 -28.40 -12.34
CA LYS A 604 -1.41 -27.34 -13.34
C LYS A 604 -2.51 -27.31 -14.41
N ARG A 605 -3.08 -28.46 -14.82
CA ARG A 605 -4.20 -28.49 -15.79
C ARG A 605 -5.50 -27.99 -15.17
N ASN A 606 -5.81 -28.42 -13.96
CA ASN A 606 -7.01 -27.98 -13.22
C ASN A 606 -6.99 -26.46 -13.03
N ILE A 607 -5.90 -25.91 -12.49
CA ILE A 607 -5.73 -24.45 -12.33
C ILE A 607 -5.80 -23.75 -13.71
N THR A 608 -5.22 -24.32 -14.77
CA THR A 608 -5.35 -23.74 -16.13
C THR A 608 -6.81 -23.63 -16.60
N LYS A 609 -7.69 -24.60 -16.26
CA LYS A 609 -9.12 -24.52 -16.60
C LYS A 609 -9.88 -23.54 -15.70
N SER A 610 -9.54 -23.42 -14.42
CA SER A 610 -10.11 -22.37 -13.56
C SER A 610 -9.74 -20.97 -14.06
N ILE A 611 -8.46 -20.74 -14.42
CA ILE A 611 -8.03 -19.50 -15.07
C ILE A 611 -8.79 -19.27 -16.37
N LEU A 612 -8.88 -20.25 -17.27
CA LEU A 612 -9.58 -20.10 -18.55
C LEU A 612 -11.06 -19.76 -18.35
N GLN A 613 -11.74 -20.42 -17.42
CA GLN A 613 -13.14 -20.15 -17.10
C GLN A 613 -13.33 -18.70 -16.63
N MET A 614 -12.62 -18.28 -15.57
CA MET A 614 -12.68 -16.90 -15.06
C MET A 614 -12.23 -15.87 -16.10
N SER A 615 -11.27 -16.21 -16.97
CA SER A 615 -10.82 -15.34 -18.07
C SER A 615 -11.93 -15.05 -19.09
N LEU A 616 -12.78 -16.04 -19.37
CA LEU A 616 -13.92 -15.88 -20.27
C LEU A 616 -15.08 -15.15 -19.57
N ASP A 617 -15.43 -15.57 -18.35
CA ASP A 617 -16.56 -15.01 -17.60
C ASP A 617 -16.35 -13.52 -17.24
N HIS A 618 -15.12 -13.11 -16.94
CA HIS A 618 -14.76 -11.74 -16.58
C HIS A 618 -14.09 -10.94 -17.70
N HIS A 619 -14.03 -11.47 -18.93
CA HIS A 619 -13.46 -10.79 -20.10
C HIS A 619 -11.99 -10.34 -19.88
N ILE A 620 -11.16 -11.26 -19.37
CA ILE A 620 -9.74 -11.04 -19.07
C ILE A 620 -8.86 -11.74 -20.13
N VAL A 621 -7.95 -10.99 -20.75
CA VAL A 621 -6.90 -11.54 -21.61
C VAL A 621 -5.76 -12.11 -20.75
N THR A 622 -5.55 -13.43 -20.80
CA THR A 622 -4.51 -14.16 -20.06
C THR A 622 -3.70 -15.06 -21.01
N PRO A 623 -2.63 -15.74 -20.55
CA PRO A 623 -1.88 -16.69 -21.40
C PRO A 623 -2.68 -17.85 -22.01
N PHE A 624 -3.95 -18.05 -21.62
CA PHE A 624 -4.83 -19.12 -22.10
C PHE A 624 -6.03 -18.60 -22.92
N THR A 625 -6.31 -17.30 -22.91
CA THR A 625 -7.27 -16.66 -23.80
C THR A 625 -6.58 -15.88 -24.93
N SER A 626 -7.36 -15.48 -25.92
CA SER A 626 -6.97 -14.51 -26.96
C SER A 626 -8.16 -13.62 -27.27
N MET A 627 -7.90 -12.42 -27.74
CA MET A 627 -8.92 -11.50 -28.22
C MET A 627 -9.06 -11.65 -29.74
N LEU A 628 -10.25 -12.01 -30.20
CA LEU A 628 -10.61 -12.17 -31.61
C LEU A 628 -11.46 -10.98 -32.04
N ILE A 629 -11.09 -10.32 -33.15
CA ILE A 629 -11.75 -9.12 -33.64
C ILE A 629 -12.49 -9.49 -34.93
N GLU A 630 -13.81 -9.42 -34.93
CA GLU A 630 -14.67 -9.78 -36.06
C GLU A 630 -15.52 -8.56 -36.47
N ASN A 631 -15.87 -8.43 -37.75
CA ASN A 631 -16.93 -7.52 -38.19
C ASN A 631 -18.33 -8.14 -38.02
N SER A 632 -19.37 -7.34 -38.20
CA SER A 632 -20.78 -7.76 -38.07
C SER A 632 -21.17 -8.97 -38.94
N GLU A 633 -20.56 -9.12 -40.13
CA GLU A 633 -20.84 -10.21 -41.08
C GLU A 633 -19.92 -11.43 -40.90
N LYS A 634 -18.90 -11.32 -40.04
CA LYS A 634 -17.89 -12.35 -39.75
C LYS A 634 -17.14 -12.84 -40.99
N ASP A 635 -16.97 -11.95 -41.97
CA ASP A 635 -16.18 -12.18 -43.17
C ASP A 635 -14.74 -11.67 -43.08
N GLU A 636 -14.44 -10.76 -42.14
CA GLU A 636 -13.08 -10.37 -41.78
C GLU A 636 -12.76 -10.67 -40.30
N ILE A 637 -11.56 -11.22 -40.01
CA ILE A 637 -11.19 -11.73 -38.68
C ILE A 637 -9.73 -11.43 -38.35
N MET A 638 -9.47 -10.57 -37.36
CA MET A 638 -8.12 -10.31 -36.82
C MET A 638 -7.92 -10.98 -35.46
N LEU A 639 -6.67 -11.34 -35.13
CA LEU A 639 -6.32 -12.03 -33.88
C LEU A 639 -5.32 -11.21 -33.05
N ALA A 640 -5.68 -10.93 -31.80
CA ALA A 640 -4.80 -10.40 -30.78
C ALA A 640 -4.46 -11.51 -29.78
N ASP A 641 -3.20 -11.95 -29.77
CA ASP A 641 -2.76 -13.07 -28.96
C ASP A 641 -1.32 -12.89 -28.44
N GLN A 642 -1.12 -13.18 -27.15
CA GLN A 642 0.20 -13.19 -26.51
C GLN A 642 1.09 -14.28 -27.15
N PRO A 643 2.41 -14.02 -27.35
CA PRO A 643 3.37 -15.03 -27.75
C PRO A 643 3.29 -16.32 -26.91
N LYS A 644 3.59 -17.47 -27.53
CA LYS A 644 3.78 -18.73 -26.79
C LYS A 644 5.24 -18.81 -26.33
N ASP A 645 5.49 -18.82 -25.02
CA ASP A 645 6.47 -19.79 -24.52
C ASP A 645 5.92 -21.19 -24.81
N PRO A 646 6.70 -22.17 -25.32
CA PRO A 646 6.13 -23.39 -25.91
C PRO A 646 5.43 -24.38 -24.95
N ARG A 647 5.24 -24.08 -23.65
CA ARG A 647 5.08 -25.10 -22.59
C ARG A 647 3.68 -25.21 -21.94
N ARG A 648 2.74 -25.77 -22.73
CA ARG A 648 1.55 -26.57 -22.30
C ARG A 648 0.36 -25.85 -21.61
N GLY A 649 -0.83 -26.46 -21.69
CA GLY A 649 -2.09 -25.97 -21.07
C GLY A 649 -3.16 -27.06 -20.86
N CYS A 650 -4.35 -26.61 -20.45
CA CYS A 650 -5.71 -27.22 -20.41
C CYS A 650 -5.93 -28.62 -19.77
N CYS A 651 -7.03 -28.76 -19.00
CA CYS A 651 -8.11 -29.76 -19.16
C CYS A 651 -9.24 -29.56 -18.11
N SER A 652 -10.43 -30.15 -18.34
CA SER A 652 -11.72 -29.61 -17.86
C SER A 652 -12.65 -30.58 -17.10
N GLY A 653 -13.48 -30.04 -16.19
CA GLY A 653 -14.68 -30.65 -15.57
C GLY A 653 -15.83 -29.62 -15.40
N GLN A 654 -17.04 -30.07 -15.05
CA GLN A 654 -18.32 -29.31 -15.06
C GLN A 654 -19.40 -29.94 -14.14
N CYS A 655 -20.60 -29.32 -14.05
CA CYS A 655 -21.87 -29.74 -13.37
C CYS A 655 -22.02 -29.29 -11.88
N LEU A 656 -23.22 -29.04 -11.32
CA LEU A 656 -24.60 -28.76 -11.81
C LEU A 656 -25.39 -28.00 -10.69
N SER A 657 -26.61 -27.47 -10.95
CA SER A 657 -27.31 -26.48 -10.06
C SER A 657 -28.71 -26.91 -9.56
N GLY A 658 -29.17 -26.37 -8.41
CA GLY A 658 -30.52 -26.55 -7.83
C GLY A 658 -30.92 -25.50 -6.77
N SER A 659 -32.23 -25.32 -6.49
CA SER A 659 -32.85 -24.12 -5.82
C SER A 659 -34.24 -24.50 -5.18
N ILE A 660 -35.11 -23.69 -4.53
CA ILE A 660 -35.52 -22.26 -4.73
C ILE A 660 -35.67 -21.38 -3.42
N PRO A 661 -36.84 -20.97 -2.80
CA PRO A 661 -36.95 -19.57 -2.32
C PRO A 661 -37.60 -19.20 -0.94
N PHE A 662 -37.18 -18.04 -0.40
CA PHE A 662 -37.90 -16.93 0.28
C PHE A 662 -39.10 -17.08 1.26
N GLY A 663 -39.07 -16.24 2.32
CA GLY A 663 -40.20 -15.73 3.13
C GLY A 663 -40.01 -14.22 3.48
N ARG A 664 -41.01 -13.51 4.04
CA ARG A 664 -41.00 -12.01 4.15
C ARG A 664 -41.22 -11.40 5.56
N ASN A 665 -40.56 -10.25 5.76
CA ASN A 665 -40.85 -9.03 6.56
C ASN A 665 -42.34 -8.73 6.91
N PRO A 666 -42.68 -7.84 7.88
CA PRO A 666 -41.96 -6.60 8.31
C PRO A 666 -41.84 -6.46 9.88
N GLN A 667 -41.63 -5.33 10.60
CA GLN A 667 -41.66 -3.87 10.29
C GLN A 667 -40.77 -2.96 11.20
N ARG A 668 -41.34 -1.93 11.88
CA ARG A 668 -40.70 -0.77 12.57
C ARG A 668 -41.78 -0.03 13.43
N PRO A 669 -41.51 0.89 14.40
CA PRO A 669 -40.91 2.21 14.10
C PRO A 669 -40.13 3.02 15.19
N SER A 670 -39.34 3.99 14.70
CA SER A 670 -38.98 5.34 15.22
C SER A 670 -38.68 5.65 16.70
N SER A 671 -37.50 6.27 16.91
CA SER A 671 -37.14 7.14 18.05
C SER A 671 -37.73 8.57 17.92
N PRO A 672 -37.54 9.45 18.94
CA PRO A 672 -36.45 10.43 18.81
C PRO A 672 -35.65 10.75 20.10
N THR A 673 -34.57 11.51 19.94
CA THR A 673 -33.64 12.07 20.94
C THR A 673 -33.51 13.60 20.71
N PRO A 674 -32.62 14.37 21.40
CA PRO A 674 -31.97 14.19 22.71
C PRO A 674 -32.18 15.40 23.67
N HIS A 675 -31.71 15.29 24.91
CA HIS A 675 -30.87 16.34 25.50
C HIS A 675 -30.05 15.76 26.66
N ILE A 676 -28.77 16.09 26.72
CA ILE A 676 -27.90 15.90 27.88
C ILE A 676 -27.07 17.16 28.05
N ASP A 677 -26.88 17.55 29.29
CA ASP A 677 -25.82 18.46 29.69
C ASP A 677 -24.89 17.73 30.66
N ASN A 678 -23.61 18.09 30.66
CA ASN A 678 -22.56 17.37 31.36
C ASN A 678 -21.53 18.35 31.89
N ASP A 679 -21.09 18.10 33.14
CA ASP A 679 -19.84 18.56 33.75
C ASP A 679 -19.50 17.57 34.89
N PRO A 680 -18.24 17.48 35.34
CA PRO A 680 -17.74 16.29 36.04
C PRO A 680 -18.45 16.05 37.36
N HIS A 681 -18.50 14.79 37.78
CA HIS A 681 -18.80 14.39 39.15
C HIS A 681 -18.19 13.01 39.42
N PHE A 682 -17.37 12.90 40.46
CA PHE A 682 -16.85 11.59 40.91
C PHE A 682 -17.99 10.80 41.55
N ILE A 683 -18.10 9.51 41.23
CA ILE A 683 -19.01 8.56 41.87
C ILE A 683 -18.16 7.42 42.44
N ILE A 684 -18.09 7.34 43.77
CA ILE A 684 -17.39 6.27 44.50
C ILE A 684 -18.44 5.33 45.07
N TYR A 685 -18.39 4.06 44.67
CA TYR A 685 -19.16 3.00 45.34
C TYR A 685 -18.31 2.41 46.47
N LEU A 686 -18.92 2.26 47.65
CA LEU A 686 -18.29 1.74 48.86
C LEU A 686 -18.91 0.35 49.16
N PRO A 687 -18.20 -0.77 48.89
CA PRO A 687 -18.78 -2.11 48.91
C PRO A 687 -19.32 -2.61 50.26
N LYS A 688 -18.59 -2.46 51.37
CA LYS A 688 -19.01 -2.91 52.72
C LYS A 688 -20.25 -2.15 53.18
N SER A 689 -20.30 -0.85 52.91
CA SER A 689 -21.41 0.03 53.31
C SER A 689 -22.58 0.08 52.31
N GLN A 690 -22.39 -0.48 51.11
CA GLN A 690 -23.30 -0.51 49.96
C GLN A 690 -23.83 0.88 49.55
N ARG A 691 -22.94 1.87 49.46
CA ARG A 691 -23.33 3.28 49.21
C ARG A 691 -22.57 3.91 48.05
N ASN A 692 -23.29 4.66 47.22
CA ASN A 692 -22.69 5.60 46.26
C ASN A 692 -22.49 6.95 46.95
N ILE A 693 -21.25 7.44 46.98
CA ILE A 693 -20.88 8.79 47.40
C ILE A 693 -20.45 9.58 46.17
N CYS A 694 -20.90 10.83 46.06
CA CYS A 694 -20.60 11.71 44.94
C CYS A 694 -19.90 12.99 45.40
N PHE A 695 -18.92 13.50 44.66
CA PHE A 695 -18.31 14.81 44.90
C PHE A 695 -17.83 15.44 43.59
N ASN A 696 -17.25 16.64 43.64
CA ASN A 696 -16.72 17.32 42.46
C ASN A 696 -15.34 17.93 42.70
N ILE A 697 -14.57 18.19 41.65
CA ILE A 697 -13.34 18.98 41.72
C ILE A 697 -13.46 20.12 40.73
N ASN A 698 -13.52 21.35 41.25
CA ASN A 698 -13.52 22.57 40.45
C ASN A 698 -12.09 23.10 40.47
N SER A 699 -11.36 22.89 39.37
CA SER A 699 -9.94 23.24 39.24
C SER A 699 -9.67 23.69 37.82
N ASP A 700 -8.73 24.62 37.64
CA ASP A 700 -8.58 25.34 36.37
C ASP A 700 -8.11 24.42 35.22
N PRO A 701 -8.48 24.70 33.95
CA PRO A 701 -8.00 23.95 32.79
C PRO A 701 -6.47 23.87 32.72
N GLY A 702 -5.96 22.75 32.22
CA GLY A 702 -4.53 22.44 32.14
C GLY A 702 -3.98 21.76 33.39
N HIS A 703 -4.61 21.91 34.56
CA HIS A 703 -4.23 21.18 35.78
C HIS A 703 -4.34 19.66 35.60
N ILE A 704 -3.44 18.93 36.25
CA ILE A 704 -3.39 17.46 36.23
C ILE A 704 -3.66 16.95 37.65
N LEU A 705 -4.72 16.14 37.79
CA LEU A 705 -5.15 15.53 39.05
C LEU A 705 -4.67 14.08 39.13
N ASN A 706 -4.08 13.70 40.27
CA ASN A 706 -3.75 12.31 40.56
C ASN A 706 -4.98 11.53 41.04
N LEU A 707 -5.36 10.49 40.29
CA LEU A 707 -6.49 9.63 40.60
C LEU A 707 -6.06 8.39 41.37
N VAL A 708 -4.97 7.76 40.93
CA VAL A 708 -4.32 6.64 41.62
C VAL A 708 -2.80 6.85 41.59
N SER A 709 -2.15 6.62 42.73
CA SER A 709 -0.70 6.54 42.86
C SER A 709 -0.36 5.42 43.82
N ASP A 710 0.09 4.28 43.30
CA ASP A 710 0.44 3.08 44.06
C ASP A 710 1.94 2.77 43.83
N PRO A 711 2.84 3.20 44.74
CA PRO A 711 4.27 3.00 44.62
C PRO A 711 4.68 1.51 44.57
N SER A 712 3.97 0.67 45.32
CA SER A 712 4.25 -0.76 45.47
C SER A 712 3.90 -1.58 44.23
N THR A 713 2.68 -1.45 43.67
CA THR A 713 2.38 -2.08 42.36
C THR A 713 3.04 -1.34 41.19
N GLY A 714 3.51 -0.11 41.43
CA GLY A 714 4.18 0.73 40.44
C GLY A 714 3.21 1.35 39.44
N VAL A 715 1.96 1.60 39.84
CA VAL A 715 0.86 2.07 38.99
C VAL A 715 0.51 3.52 39.31
N VAL A 716 0.40 4.34 38.26
CA VAL A 716 -0.09 5.73 38.36
C VAL A 716 -1.18 5.95 37.32
N VAL A 717 -2.25 6.65 37.73
CA VAL A 717 -3.31 7.15 36.85
C VAL A 717 -3.55 8.62 37.15
N ASN A 718 -3.27 9.49 36.16
CA ASN A 718 -3.44 10.93 36.24
C ASN A 718 -4.40 11.43 35.15
N GLY A 719 -5.21 12.44 35.44
CA GLY A 719 -6.13 13.07 34.49
C GLY A 719 -5.91 14.57 34.36
N GLN A 720 -5.76 15.07 33.13
CA GLN A 720 -5.63 16.50 32.83
C GLN A 720 -6.98 17.12 32.45
N LEU A 721 -7.26 18.29 33.01
CA LEU A 721 -8.49 19.04 32.77
C LEU A 721 -8.42 19.92 31.51
N ILE A 722 -9.54 20.04 30.81
CA ILE A 722 -9.80 20.98 29.70
C ILE A 722 -11.05 21.80 29.99
N GLY A 723 -11.12 23.03 29.48
CA GLY A 723 -12.26 23.93 29.68
C GLY A 723 -13.33 23.80 28.60
N ALA A 724 -14.58 24.14 28.93
CA ALA A 724 -15.62 24.45 27.96
C ALA A 724 -15.24 25.67 27.08
N LYS A 725 -15.88 25.83 25.92
CA LYS A 725 -15.64 26.95 24.98
C LYS A 725 -16.15 28.31 25.49
N LYS A 726 -17.00 28.30 26.53
CA LYS A 726 -17.60 29.49 27.16
C LYS A 726 -17.80 29.23 28.65
N GLU A 727 -17.76 30.30 29.43
CA GLU A 727 -18.27 30.30 30.80
C GLU A 727 -19.80 30.26 30.83
N GLU A 728 -20.35 29.64 31.87
CA GLU A 728 -21.77 29.74 32.22
C GLU A 728 -21.88 30.29 33.64
N ASN A 729 -22.78 31.26 33.87
CA ASN A 729 -22.98 31.89 35.18
C ASN A 729 -21.69 32.40 35.87
N LYS A 730 -20.72 32.91 35.09
CA LYS A 730 -19.37 33.34 35.53
C LYS A 730 -18.48 32.22 36.10
N LYS A 731 -18.73 30.98 35.70
CA LYS A 731 -17.90 29.83 36.01
C LYS A 731 -17.47 29.15 34.71
N LEU A 732 -16.17 28.87 34.59
CA LEU A 732 -15.70 27.97 33.54
C LEU A 732 -15.91 26.52 33.97
N ASN A 733 -16.55 25.76 33.10
CA ASN A 733 -16.80 24.34 33.24
C ASN A 733 -15.62 23.52 32.69
N THR A 734 -15.35 22.35 33.26
CA THR A 734 -14.05 21.68 33.13
C THR A 734 -14.14 20.16 33.12
N TYR A 735 -13.67 19.51 32.05
CA TYR A 735 -13.74 18.06 31.85
C TYR A 735 -12.36 17.41 31.87
N PHE A 736 -12.25 16.09 32.01
CA PHE A 736 -11.01 15.39 31.66
C PHE A 736 -10.85 15.33 30.14
N GLY A 737 -9.77 15.91 29.62
CA GLY A 737 -9.43 15.87 28.19
C GLY A 737 -8.35 14.85 27.84
N LYS A 738 -7.52 14.46 28.82
CA LYS A 738 -6.42 13.52 28.65
C LYS A 738 -6.17 12.71 29.93
N PHE A 739 -5.97 11.40 29.79
CA PHE A 739 -5.53 10.50 30.85
C PHE A 739 -4.12 9.96 30.56
N GLY A 740 -3.31 9.87 31.61
CA GLY A 740 -1.98 9.27 31.60
C GLY A 740 -1.92 8.10 32.57
N PHE A 741 -1.57 6.92 32.05
CA PHE A 741 -1.28 5.72 32.83
C PHE A 741 0.22 5.46 32.79
N TYR A 742 0.83 5.14 33.92
CA TYR A 742 2.23 4.70 33.98
C TYR A 742 2.36 3.42 34.80
N PHE A 743 2.88 2.38 34.15
CA PHE A 743 3.16 1.07 34.73
C PHE A 743 4.69 0.97 34.90
N LYS A 744 5.20 1.60 35.96
CA LYS A 744 6.64 1.75 36.28
C LYS A 744 7.38 0.42 36.16
N ASN A 745 6.83 -0.62 36.79
CA ASN A 745 7.42 -1.96 36.87
C ASN A 745 7.45 -2.71 35.51
N LYS A 746 6.74 -2.22 34.48
CA LYS A 746 6.76 -2.75 33.10
C LYS A 746 7.46 -1.79 32.10
N GLY A 747 7.78 -0.57 32.52
CA GLY A 747 8.32 0.51 31.68
C GLY A 747 7.30 1.18 30.75
N LEU A 748 6.02 0.80 30.83
CA LEU A 748 4.98 1.21 29.88
C LEU A 748 4.24 2.47 30.31
N LYS A 749 3.99 3.36 29.35
CA LYS A 749 3.13 4.55 29.50
C LYS A 749 1.99 4.49 28.49
N VAL A 750 0.77 4.78 28.92
CA VAL A 750 -0.39 4.96 28.03
C VAL A 750 -0.87 6.40 28.15
N GLU A 751 -1.18 7.01 27.02
CA GLU A 751 -1.76 8.35 26.91
C GLU A 751 -3.05 8.23 26.10
N ILE A 752 -4.16 8.75 26.64
CA ILE A 752 -5.46 8.75 25.97
C ILE A 752 -5.99 10.17 26.02
N ASP A 753 -6.20 10.81 24.88
CA ASP A 753 -6.99 12.05 24.74
C ASP A 753 -8.23 11.81 23.89
N THR A 754 -8.92 12.88 23.51
CA THR A 754 -10.15 12.85 22.70
C THR A 754 -9.91 12.53 21.22
N GLU A 755 -8.65 12.43 20.78
CA GLU A 755 -8.28 12.16 19.38
C GLU A 755 -7.46 10.87 19.24
N THR A 756 -6.56 10.58 20.19
CA THR A 756 -5.55 9.52 20.08
C THR A 756 -5.40 8.66 21.33
N ILE A 757 -4.92 7.42 21.11
CA ILE A 757 -4.57 6.43 22.13
C ILE A 757 -3.12 6.01 21.84
N THR A 758 -2.17 6.38 22.70
CA THR A 758 -0.74 6.13 22.47
C THR A 758 -0.12 5.25 23.56
N LEU A 759 0.49 4.13 23.18
CA LEU A 759 1.29 3.24 24.04
C LEU A 759 2.78 3.47 23.79
N LYS A 760 3.51 3.92 24.82
CA LYS A 760 4.93 4.26 24.79
C LYS A 760 5.74 3.30 25.68
N ASP A 761 6.89 2.85 25.19
CA ASP A 761 7.80 1.93 25.89
C ASP A 761 9.26 2.24 25.50
N GLY A 762 9.98 2.93 26.38
CA GLY A 762 11.30 3.49 26.05
C GLY A 762 11.19 4.51 24.91
N SER A 763 11.84 4.23 23.77
CA SER A 763 11.79 5.02 22.54
C SER A 763 10.65 4.64 21.60
N TYR A 764 9.97 3.51 21.84
CA TYR A 764 8.92 2.99 20.94
C TYR A 764 7.56 3.59 21.26
N SER A 765 6.72 3.80 20.24
CA SER A 765 5.40 4.42 20.34
C SER A 765 4.43 3.83 19.32
N ILE A 766 3.36 3.18 19.80
CA ILE A 766 2.23 2.72 18.97
C ILE A 766 1.05 3.65 19.21
N MET A 767 0.41 4.13 18.14
CA MET A 767 -0.73 5.04 18.21
C MET A 767 -1.97 4.44 17.51
N LEU A 768 -3.11 4.50 18.19
CA LEU A 768 -4.45 4.20 17.67
C LEU A 768 -5.32 5.47 17.75
N SER A 769 -6.47 5.44 17.08
CA SER A 769 -7.49 6.49 17.02
C SER A 769 -8.80 6.01 17.65
N TRP A 770 -9.73 6.94 17.93
CA TRP A 770 -11.10 6.57 18.32
C TRP A 770 -11.95 6.02 17.17
N SER A 771 -11.48 6.11 15.92
CA SER A 771 -12.10 5.48 14.75
C SER A 771 -12.01 3.95 14.72
N ASP A 772 -11.27 3.37 15.67
CA ASP A 772 -10.66 2.04 15.58
C ASP A 772 -11.36 1.03 16.51
N THR A 773 -11.42 -0.24 16.08
CA THR A 773 -11.71 -1.37 16.99
C THR A 773 -10.58 -2.38 16.91
N GLY A 774 -10.17 -2.91 18.06
CA GLY A 774 -9.14 -3.93 18.17
C GLY A 774 -8.45 -3.92 19.52
N HIS A 775 -7.30 -4.58 19.61
CA HIS A 775 -6.49 -4.60 20.81
C HIS A 775 -4.98 -4.80 20.57
N ILE A 776 -4.18 -4.22 21.45
CA ILE A 776 -2.71 -4.36 21.53
C ILE A 776 -2.36 -5.21 22.75
N ILE A 777 -1.43 -6.17 22.59
CA ILE A 777 -0.88 -6.97 23.68
C ILE A 777 0.63 -6.71 23.80
N ARG A 778 1.09 -6.24 24.97
CA ARG A 778 2.51 -5.97 25.26
C ARG A 778 2.84 -6.14 26.75
N LYS A 779 3.80 -6.99 27.11
CA LYS A 779 4.26 -7.22 28.52
C LYS A 779 3.11 -7.52 29.52
N GLN A 780 2.11 -8.29 29.12
CA GLN A 780 0.85 -8.57 29.88
C GLN A 780 -0.08 -7.35 30.09
N LEU A 781 0.19 -6.22 29.44
CA LEU A 781 -0.77 -5.14 29.27
C LEU A 781 -1.61 -5.44 28.01
N LEU A 782 -2.93 -5.49 28.17
CA LEU A 782 -3.90 -5.56 27.08
C LEU A 782 -4.59 -4.19 26.99
N ILE A 783 -4.51 -3.53 25.83
CA ILE A 783 -5.25 -2.30 25.55
C ILE A 783 -6.23 -2.61 24.42
N SER A 784 -7.53 -2.66 24.73
CA SER A 784 -8.60 -2.79 23.73
C SER A 784 -9.25 -1.45 23.48
N VAL A 785 -9.42 -1.09 22.21
CA VAL A 785 -10.17 0.10 21.77
C VAL A 785 -11.44 -0.38 21.07
N LYS A 786 -12.56 0.29 21.33
CA LYS A 786 -13.84 0.06 20.66
C LYS A 786 -14.29 1.35 19.97
N LYS A 787 -14.50 1.26 18.65
CA LYS A 787 -14.80 2.38 17.76
C LYS A 787 -15.85 3.32 18.33
N GLU A 788 -15.47 4.60 18.40
CA GLU A 788 -16.26 5.73 18.89
C GLU A 788 -16.92 5.49 20.27
N SER A 789 -16.29 4.67 21.11
CA SER A 789 -16.87 4.17 22.37
C SER A 789 -15.95 4.25 23.57
N ASN A 790 -14.99 3.33 23.71
CA ASN A 790 -14.19 3.19 24.92
C ASN A 790 -12.82 2.56 24.67
N VAL A 791 -11.92 2.75 25.63
CA VAL A 791 -10.62 2.07 25.74
C VAL A 791 -10.62 1.29 27.05
N THR A 792 -10.36 -0.01 26.99
CA THR A 792 -10.20 -0.87 28.17
C THR A 792 -8.74 -1.28 28.29
N ILE A 793 -8.10 -0.95 29.42
CA ILE A 793 -6.73 -1.34 29.75
C ILE A 793 -6.81 -2.43 30.82
N ARG A 794 -6.22 -3.61 30.59
CA ARG A 794 -6.07 -4.67 31.61
C ARG A 794 -4.61 -5.00 31.87
N VAL A 795 -4.29 -5.25 33.13
CA VAL A 795 -2.97 -5.68 33.62
C VAL A 795 -3.14 -7.07 34.21
N GLY A 796 -2.81 -8.10 33.42
CA GLY A 796 -3.14 -9.49 33.80
C GLY A 796 -4.63 -9.67 34.12
N GLU A 797 -4.92 -10.38 35.20
CA GLU A 797 -6.27 -10.53 35.78
C GLU A 797 -6.49 -9.62 37.01
N GLU A 798 -5.45 -8.90 37.45
CA GLU A 798 -5.40 -8.17 38.72
C GLU A 798 -6.05 -6.78 38.67
N MET A 799 -5.98 -6.12 37.50
CA MET A 799 -6.48 -4.75 37.33
C MET A 799 -7.10 -4.53 35.95
N SER A 800 -8.22 -3.80 35.92
CA SER A 800 -8.86 -3.28 34.71
C SER A 800 -9.18 -1.80 34.85
N PHE A 801 -9.09 -1.04 33.76
CA PHE A 801 -9.48 0.37 33.67
C PHE A 801 -10.28 0.57 32.40
N MET A 802 -11.32 1.41 32.41
CA MET A 802 -12.08 1.76 31.21
C MET A 802 -12.20 3.28 31.08
N VAL A 803 -11.81 3.82 29.92
CA VAL A 803 -12.00 5.22 29.54
C VAL A 803 -13.10 5.30 28.48
N LEU A 804 -14.16 6.07 28.72
CA LEU A 804 -15.21 6.36 27.73
C LEU A 804 -14.90 7.67 27.00
N LEU A 805 -15.13 7.72 25.69
CA LEU A 805 -15.21 8.98 24.95
C LEU A 805 -16.64 9.51 24.95
N HIS A 806 -16.80 10.79 25.27
CA HIS A 806 -18.03 11.55 25.11
C HIS A 806 -17.83 12.55 23.96
N ARG A 807 -18.42 12.24 22.80
CA ARG A 807 -18.46 13.18 21.67
C ARG A 807 -19.61 14.15 21.80
N VAL A 808 -19.34 15.41 21.46
CA VAL A 808 -20.33 16.49 21.34
C VAL A 808 -20.46 16.84 19.85
N TRP A 809 -21.59 17.43 19.42
CA TRP A 809 -21.69 17.83 18.01
C TRP A 809 -20.63 18.89 17.65
N LYS A 810 -20.14 18.86 16.39
CA LYS A 810 -18.94 19.61 15.97
C LYS A 810 -19.03 21.13 16.24
N ASN A 811 -20.24 21.69 16.15
CA ASN A 811 -20.52 23.12 16.29
C ASN A 811 -21.13 23.50 17.66
N HIS A 812 -20.84 22.77 18.75
CA HIS A 812 -21.47 23.06 20.04
C HIS A 812 -21.03 24.42 20.60
N PRO A 813 -21.94 25.27 21.09
CA PRO A 813 -21.62 26.64 21.50
C PRO A 813 -20.88 26.74 22.84
N VAL A 814 -20.88 25.68 23.65
CA VAL A 814 -20.28 25.62 25.00
C VAL A 814 -19.38 24.38 25.14
N ASN A 815 -19.96 23.19 25.28
CA ASN A 815 -19.26 21.94 25.60
C ASN A 815 -18.29 21.47 24.47
N VAL A 816 -17.34 20.60 24.85
CA VAL A 816 -16.27 20.01 24.01
C VAL A 816 -16.29 18.49 24.12
N ASP A 817 -15.66 17.76 23.19
CA ASP A 817 -15.41 16.31 23.37
C ASP A 817 -14.60 16.10 24.67
N PHE A 818 -14.91 15.06 25.44
CA PHE A 818 -14.25 14.78 26.73
C PHE A 818 -14.23 13.30 27.09
N LEU A 819 -13.48 12.95 28.14
CA LEU A 819 -13.28 11.58 28.62
C LEU A 819 -13.88 11.35 30.01
N GLY A 820 -14.44 10.16 30.24
CA GLY A 820 -14.77 9.63 31.57
C GLY A 820 -13.90 8.42 31.89
N ILE A 821 -13.52 8.21 33.15
CA ILE A 821 -12.72 7.05 33.58
C ILE A 821 -13.45 6.23 34.66
N TYR A 822 -13.33 4.91 34.53
CA TYR A 822 -13.95 3.92 35.40
C TYR A 822 -12.91 2.92 35.88
N ILE A 823 -12.84 2.75 37.20
CA ILE A 823 -11.93 1.85 37.90
C ILE A 823 -12.82 0.91 38.73
N PRO A 824 -12.84 -0.41 38.45
CA PRO A 824 -13.63 -1.37 39.23
C PRO A 824 -13.08 -1.51 40.66
N PRO A 825 -13.93 -1.66 41.68
CA PRO A 825 -13.49 -1.88 43.06
C PRO A 825 -12.81 -3.25 43.27
N GLU A 826 -12.90 -4.16 42.29
CA GLU A 826 -12.23 -5.47 42.30
C GLU A 826 -10.74 -5.40 41.92
N ASN A 827 -10.23 -4.23 41.52
CA ASN A 827 -8.81 -4.04 41.19
C ASN A 827 -7.90 -4.21 42.42
N GLN A 828 -6.89 -5.06 42.30
CA GLN A 828 -5.98 -5.43 43.39
C GLN A 828 -4.83 -4.41 43.56
N PHE A 829 -5.17 -3.19 43.98
CA PHE A 829 -4.20 -2.18 44.40
C PHE A 829 -3.56 -2.53 45.76
N SER A 830 -2.38 -2.00 46.04
CA SER A 830 -1.73 -2.18 47.35
C SER A 830 -2.44 -1.37 48.46
N PRO A 831 -2.23 -1.71 49.75
CA PRO A 831 -2.67 -0.88 50.87
C PRO A 831 -2.07 0.53 50.89
N GLU A 832 -0.99 0.77 50.14
CA GLU A 832 -0.29 2.06 50.01
C GLU A 832 -0.85 2.94 48.88
N ALA A 833 -1.93 2.50 48.20
CA ALA A 833 -2.52 3.24 47.10
C ALA A 833 -3.14 4.59 47.55
N GLN A 834 -2.59 5.67 47.00
CA GLN A 834 -3.02 7.05 47.22
C GLN A 834 -3.73 7.62 45.98
N GLY A 835 -4.12 8.90 46.03
CA GLY A 835 -4.84 9.59 44.97
C GLY A 835 -6.33 9.80 45.26
N LEU A 836 -7.01 10.56 44.42
CA LEU A 836 -8.42 10.94 44.58
C LEU A 836 -9.40 9.75 44.50
N ILE A 837 -8.97 8.62 43.94
CA ILE A 837 -9.70 7.35 43.89
C ILE A 837 -8.94 6.28 44.68
N GLY A 838 -7.61 6.18 44.51
CA GLY A 838 -6.79 5.12 45.12
C GLY A 838 -6.88 5.03 46.64
N GLN A 839 -7.08 6.16 47.34
CA GLN A 839 -7.28 6.18 48.79
C GLN A 839 -8.46 5.32 49.29
N PHE A 840 -9.43 5.01 48.42
CA PHE A 840 -10.61 4.21 48.77
C PHE A 840 -10.39 2.70 48.62
N THR A 841 -9.20 2.23 48.21
CA THR A 841 -8.78 0.81 48.34
C THR A 841 -8.95 0.33 49.79
N SER A 842 -8.60 1.18 50.76
CA SER A 842 -8.99 1.01 52.16
C SER A 842 -10.36 1.67 52.41
N GLU A 843 -11.47 0.99 52.10
CA GLU A 843 -12.83 1.55 52.28
C GLU A 843 -13.03 2.06 53.73
N PRO A 844 -13.26 3.38 53.92
CA PRO A 844 -13.49 3.97 55.24
C PRO A 844 -14.91 3.68 55.73
N GLU A 845 -15.10 3.69 57.05
CA GLU A 845 -16.43 3.60 57.64
C GLU A 845 -17.24 4.88 57.39
N VAL A 846 -18.48 4.73 56.92
CA VAL A 846 -19.37 5.84 56.54
C VAL A 846 -20.76 5.67 57.15
N TYR A 847 -21.01 6.41 58.23
CA TYR A 847 -22.32 6.49 58.87
C TYR A 847 -23.09 7.69 58.31
N ILE A 848 -24.39 7.52 58.01
CA ILE A 848 -25.25 8.62 57.53
C ILE A 848 -26.56 8.61 58.29
N TYR A 849 -26.87 9.71 58.97
CA TYR A 849 -27.99 9.86 59.91
C TYR A 849 -28.57 11.29 59.88
N ASN A 850 -29.63 11.54 60.64
CA ASN A 850 -30.36 12.82 60.69
C ASN A 850 -30.75 13.36 59.30
N GLN A 851 -31.38 12.50 58.49
CA GLN A 851 -31.94 12.89 57.19
C GLN A 851 -33.10 13.89 57.39
N ARG A 852 -33.03 15.01 56.69
CA ARG A 852 -33.91 16.18 56.85
C ARG A 852 -34.23 16.81 55.48
N PRO A 853 -35.32 17.59 55.34
CA PRO A 853 -35.58 18.35 54.12
C PRO A 853 -34.39 19.26 53.75
N GLY A 854 -34.02 19.29 52.48
CA GLY A 854 -33.02 20.22 51.95
C GLY A 854 -33.65 21.47 51.36
N GLN A 855 -32.82 22.46 51.01
CA GLN A 855 -33.27 23.74 50.41
C GLN A 855 -34.12 23.55 49.14
N THR A 856 -33.92 22.48 48.38
CA THR A 856 -34.83 22.04 47.31
C THR A 856 -35.54 20.75 47.73
N PRO A 857 -36.90 20.66 47.70
CA PRO A 857 -37.64 19.50 48.22
C PRO A 857 -37.24 18.14 47.64
N LYS A 858 -36.76 18.09 46.39
CA LYS A 858 -36.32 16.86 45.70
C LYS A 858 -34.91 16.39 46.08
N LYS A 859 -34.19 17.09 46.97
CA LYS A 859 -32.82 16.78 47.40
C LYS A 859 -32.69 16.86 48.94
N PRO A 860 -33.06 15.80 49.69
CA PRO A 860 -32.96 15.81 51.15
C PRO A 860 -31.50 15.84 51.61
N GLN A 861 -31.23 16.50 52.73
CA GLN A 861 -29.93 16.56 53.37
C GLN A 861 -29.79 15.49 54.45
N ALA A 862 -28.57 15.10 54.78
CA ALA A 862 -28.26 14.28 55.95
C ALA A 862 -26.89 14.65 56.53
N THR A 863 -26.57 14.08 57.69
CA THR A 863 -25.26 14.20 58.34
C THR A 863 -24.49 12.91 58.05
N MET A 864 -23.33 13.02 57.41
CA MET A 864 -22.40 11.93 57.17
C MET A 864 -21.24 12.03 58.16
N GLU A 865 -20.84 10.90 58.71
CA GLU A 865 -19.69 10.78 59.60
C GLU A 865 -18.71 9.75 59.02
N VAL A 866 -17.50 10.23 58.71
CA VAL A 866 -16.49 9.52 57.90
C VAL A 866 -15.10 10.08 58.23
N LYS A 867 -14.09 9.21 58.43
CA LYS A 867 -12.71 9.62 58.77
C LYS A 867 -12.63 10.65 59.93
N GLY A 868 -13.54 10.53 60.91
CA GLY A 868 -13.68 11.47 62.04
C GLY A 868 -14.37 12.82 61.73
N ASN A 869 -14.64 13.13 60.46
CA ASN A 869 -15.31 14.35 60.03
C ASN A 869 -16.83 14.20 60.04
N LYS A 870 -17.56 15.27 60.40
CA LYS A 870 -19.03 15.35 60.29
C LYS A 870 -19.41 16.32 59.16
N LEU A 871 -19.94 15.78 58.07
CA LEU A 871 -20.24 16.48 56.82
C LEU A 871 -21.75 16.61 56.61
N THR A 872 -22.23 17.74 56.10
CA THR A 872 -23.61 17.83 55.58
C THR A 872 -23.62 17.40 54.13
N VAL A 873 -24.29 16.29 53.85
CA VAL A 873 -24.42 15.68 52.51
C VAL A 873 -25.83 15.82 51.97
N THR A 874 -26.02 15.64 50.67
CA THR A 874 -27.31 15.82 49.99
C THR A 874 -27.61 14.65 49.07
N ARG A 875 -28.78 14.00 49.21
CA ARG A 875 -29.16 12.88 48.33
C ARG A 875 -29.62 13.40 46.98
N GLY A 876 -29.17 12.80 45.89
CA GLY A 876 -29.55 13.16 44.52
C GLY A 876 -29.39 12.00 43.54
N LEU A 877 -29.80 12.24 42.30
CA LEU A 877 -29.46 11.40 41.15
C LEU A 877 -28.26 12.01 40.42
N GLN A 878 -27.40 11.14 39.88
CA GLN A 878 -26.29 11.47 38.99
C GLN A 878 -26.28 10.48 37.82
N LYS A 879 -25.66 10.85 36.70
CA LYS A 879 -25.63 10.01 35.49
C LYS A 879 -24.39 9.12 35.45
N ASP A 880 -24.61 7.81 35.29
CA ASP A 880 -23.59 6.82 34.95
C ASP A 880 -23.74 6.39 33.48
N TYR A 881 -22.68 6.58 32.70
CA TYR A 881 -22.66 6.36 31.26
C TYR A 881 -22.10 5.00 30.83
N ARG A 882 -21.68 4.13 31.78
CA ARG A 882 -21.12 2.79 31.48
C ARG A 882 -22.01 1.93 30.58
N THR A 883 -23.32 1.91 30.85
CA THR A 883 -24.29 1.05 30.17
C THR A 883 -25.13 1.78 29.14
N ASN A 884 -25.43 3.06 29.35
CA ASN A 884 -26.22 3.88 28.44
C ASN A 884 -25.52 5.22 28.18
N ARG A 885 -24.70 5.27 27.13
CA ARG A 885 -23.92 6.45 26.73
C ARG A 885 -24.78 7.64 26.26
N VAL A 886 -26.01 7.40 25.79
CA VAL A 886 -26.87 8.42 25.16
C VAL A 886 -27.77 9.13 26.17
N PHE A 887 -28.21 8.45 27.24
CA PHE A 887 -29.12 8.99 28.24
C PHE A 887 -28.55 9.01 29.67
N GLY A 888 -27.55 8.17 29.95
CA GLY A 888 -27.03 7.90 31.29
C GLY A 888 -28.05 7.19 32.18
N THR A 889 -27.60 6.16 32.91
CA THR A 889 -28.39 5.51 33.95
C THR A 889 -28.39 6.40 35.20
N ASP A 890 -29.55 6.66 35.79
CA ASP A 890 -29.66 7.46 37.01
C ASP A 890 -29.22 6.67 38.25
N VAL A 891 -28.05 7.00 38.77
CA VAL A 891 -27.48 6.45 40.01
C VAL A 891 -27.83 7.38 41.16
N GLN A 892 -28.47 6.84 42.20
CA GLN A 892 -28.74 7.62 43.42
C GLN A 892 -27.52 7.59 44.35
N CYS A 893 -27.06 8.77 44.79
CA CYS A 893 -25.90 8.92 45.66
C CYS A 893 -26.03 10.03 46.70
N TRP A 894 -25.13 10.01 47.68
CA TRP A 894 -24.94 11.07 48.68
C TRP A 894 -23.84 12.03 48.25
N PHE A 895 -24.21 13.28 48.04
CA PHE A 895 -23.35 14.33 47.51
C PHE A 895 -22.59 15.06 48.62
N VAL A 896 -21.26 15.07 48.54
CA VAL A 896 -20.34 15.83 49.40
C VAL A 896 -19.99 17.15 48.72
N HIS A 897 -20.29 18.26 49.41
CA HIS A 897 -20.02 19.62 48.94
C HIS A 897 -18.55 20.01 49.13
N ASN A 898 -18.19 21.28 48.85
CA ASN A 898 -16.85 21.85 49.10
C ASN A 898 -15.71 21.01 48.52
N SER A 899 -15.91 20.52 47.29
CA SER A 899 -15.01 19.64 46.55
C SER A 899 -14.47 18.43 47.33
N GLY A 900 -15.37 17.72 48.03
CA GLY A 900 -15.06 16.46 48.72
C GLY A 900 -14.34 16.63 50.06
N LYS A 901 -14.06 17.87 50.50
CA LYS A 901 -13.30 18.17 51.73
C LYS A 901 -13.84 17.39 52.95
N GLY A 902 -12.96 16.60 53.58
CA GLY A 902 -13.27 15.77 54.75
C GLY A 902 -13.86 14.39 54.43
N PHE A 903 -14.17 14.11 53.16
CA PHE A 903 -14.39 12.75 52.64
C PHE A 903 -13.13 12.24 51.93
N ILE A 904 -12.55 13.08 51.06
CA ILE A 904 -11.16 12.88 50.60
C ILE A 904 -10.18 13.29 51.71
N ASP A 905 -9.01 12.65 51.74
CA ASP A 905 -7.91 13.09 52.60
C ASP A 905 -7.37 14.47 52.13
N GLY A 906 -6.95 15.30 53.09
CA GLY A 906 -6.45 16.65 52.79
C GLY A 906 -7.44 17.53 52.01
N HIS A 907 -6.96 18.09 50.91
CA HIS A 907 -7.69 18.97 50.00
C HIS A 907 -7.37 18.62 48.53
N TYR A 908 -8.28 18.90 47.59
CA TYR A 908 -8.10 18.47 46.18
C TYR A 908 -6.82 18.98 45.52
N LYS A 909 -6.27 20.12 46.00
CA LYS A 909 -5.03 20.72 45.50
C LYS A 909 -3.78 19.91 45.83
N ASP A 910 -3.84 19.07 46.87
CA ASP A 910 -2.72 18.26 47.33
C ASP A 910 -2.45 17.10 46.35
N TYR A 911 -3.46 16.76 45.53
CA TYR A 911 -3.41 15.79 44.43
C TYR A 911 -3.02 16.39 43.07
N LEU A 912 -2.56 17.66 43.01
CA LEU A 912 -2.10 18.28 41.78
C LEU A 912 -0.66 17.85 41.45
N VAL A 913 -0.43 17.41 40.22
CA VAL A 913 0.89 16.97 39.74
C VAL A 913 1.35 17.74 38.50
N SER A 914 2.66 17.85 38.27
CA SER A 914 3.20 18.61 37.13
C SER A 914 3.15 17.86 35.80
N HIS A 915 3.07 16.53 35.82
CA HIS A 915 3.16 15.69 34.62
C HIS A 915 2.21 14.48 34.69
N LEU A 916 1.73 14.02 33.53
CA LEU A 916 0.81 12.89 33.40
C LEU A 916 1.36 11.54 33.89
N TYR A 917 2.68 11.42 34.13
CA TYR A 917 3.33 10.17 34.56
C TYR A 917 4.08 10.28 35.89
N SER A 918 3.98 11.40 36.61
CA SER A 918 4.54 11.49 37.96
C SER A 918 3.61 10.82 38.97
N PHE A 919 4.20 10.03 39.87
CA PHE A 919 3.55 9.60 41.12
C PHE A 919 3.15 10.82 41.94
N LEU A 920 2.19 10.64 42.84
CA LEU A 920 1.93 11.60 43.91
C LEU A 920 3.19 11.69 44.80
N LYS A 921 3.49 12.88 45.31
CA LYS A 921 4.56 13.04 46.31
C LYS A 921 4.02 12.63 47.67
N GLU A 922 4.82 11.91 48.44
CA GLU A 922 4.57 11.76 49.87
C GLU A 922 4.60 13.14 50.56
N PRO A 923 3.69 13.42 51.51
CA PRO A 923 3.50 14.73 52.14
C PRO A 923 4.56 15.08 53.19
#